data_AF-A0A4Z1K1S7-F1
#
_entry.id   AF-A0A4Z1K1S7-F1
#
_cell.length_a   1.000
_cell.length_b   1.000
_cell.length_c   1.000
_cell.angle_alpha   90.00
_cell.angle_beta   90.00
_cell.angle_gamma   90.00
#
_symmetry.space_group_name_H-M   'P 1'
#
loop_
_entity.id
_entity.type
_entity.pdbx_description
1 polymer ?
#
loop_
_entity_poly.entity_id
_entity_poly.type
_entity_poly.pdbx_seq_one_letter_code
_entity_poly.pdbx_strand_id
1 'polypeptide(L)'
;MSDSENDEDLKKAIALSLGETLSPVPIREKNVVDLTTSPTTMSDSKKDEDLKKAIAPSKSPPTMFDSESDEDLKRAIALSLRETLLSAPIHEKKAVDLTNSDEDENDDDLDAPVATHFKFPKTNPDLNTCTDAESSTTSQVSSQPSNTLFNGLTRKKIEEERLARIQQRSKEPDATSKKRKASVSSPTTSLNDRRQPKVSRSEPISHQMTVKGRKVESTTRDSTDKGLDNALDQSSSLTEPNSETDIQASNMPGKLSKRPISEGDISGTGIQFPLGIVKKTWAQGFPRKDDIKIEEVLQSSTLEHAVLGAFQIDSDWIISKIQPSTKVIWVLQAKTEAEKMNFRSLAPETYRFCFPPMEGNVNIMHSKLQILAHPTHLRLVIPSANLTPYDWGESGGILENVVFLIDLPRLPNGERASDDQLTPFAQDLLYYLHAMTLAPRTIESLRRFDFSNTKHLAFVHSIGGSHFGMELQRTGYPGLGNCVRSLGLHTDHPLEIEYVTSSMGNLDDRFLRTMYLAAQGDNGFKEYKWRTEKPARCKMETQLSEEIGRRFRVYFPSEQTVKESKGGTNAAGTICFRSKWYNASAFPRDLMRDCQSRRKGLLMHNKMLFVRSQKSQKSPQPIAWAYVGSANLSESAWQVGRMVKDRVTKEPKLNCSNWECGVLFSGSLTDLNAPAAVPKSGMPTMEAFDGSIPVPMVFPGNVYGSKRPWYYSEYP
;
A
#
# COMPACT_ATOMS: atom_id res chain seq x y z
N MET A 1 20.16 -67.03 -57.04
CA MET A 1 18.70 -66.85 -56.89
C MET A 1 18.52 -65.62 -56.03
N SER A 2 18.16 -64.44 -56.56
CA SER A 2 16.98 -64.08 -57.39
C SER A 2 15.73 -63.85 -56.53
N ASP A 3 15.00 -62.74 -56.63
CA ASP A 3 15.19 -61.49 -57.40
C ASP A 3 14.36 -60.34 -56.77
N SER A 4 14.55 -59.12 -57.30
CA SER A 4 13.60 -57.97 -57.27
C SER A 4 13.23 -57.35 -55.89
N GLU A 5 12.55 -56.19 -55.77
CA GLU A 5 11.99 -55.27 -56.78
C GLU A 5 11.90 -53.79 -56.31
N ASN A 6 11.93 -52.87 -57.29
CA ASN A 6 11.42 -51.48 -57.36
C ASN A 6 11.10 -50.64 -56.10
N ASP A 7 11.91 -49.59 -55.91
CA ASP A 7 11.52 -48.33 -55.25
C ASP A 7 10.78 -47.41 -56.25
N GLU A 8 9.45 -47.43 -56.24
CA GLU A 8 8.60 -46.66 -57.16
C GLU A 8 7.66 -45.67 -56.46
N ASP A 9 7.01 -46.07 -55.36
CA ASP A 9 5.97 -45.24 -54.73
C ASP A 9 6.52 -44.02 -53.97
N LEU A 10 7.78 -44.09 -53.50
CA LEU A 10 8.45 -42.94 -52.88
C LEU A 10 8.72 -41.81 -53.89
N LYS A 11 8.91 -42.15 -55.18
CA LYS A 11 9.13 -41.16 -56.24
C LYS A 11 7.83 -40.47 -56.66
N LYS A 12 6.71 -41.20 -56.68
CA LYS A 12 5.38 -40.64 -57.00
C LYS A 12 4.93 -39.57 -56.00
N ALA A 13 5.24 -39.73 -54.72
CA ALA A 13 4.88 -38.75 -53.68
C ALA A 13 5.56 -37.39 -53.88
N ILE A 14 6.82 -37.36 -54.33
CA ILE A 14 7.61 -36.13 -54.51
C ILE A 14 7.20 -35.38 -55.78
N ALA A 15 6.83 -36.10 -56.85
CA ALA A 15 6.41 -35.51 -58.13
C ALA A 15 5.08 -34.73 -58.07
N LEU A 16 4.23 -34.97 -57.07
CA LEU A 16 2.89 -34.39 -56.96
C LEU A 16 2.82 -33.01 -56.27
N SER A 17 3.95 -32.43 -55.85
CA SER A 17 3.98 -31.16 -55.10
C SER A 17 4.62 -29.98 -55.85
N LEU A 18 5.05 -30.13 -57.10
CA LEU A 18 5.87 -29.14 -57.82
C LEU A 18 5.37 -28.84 -59.26
N GLY A 19 4.28 -28.07 -59.34
CA GLY A 19 3.94 -27.24 -60.52
C GLY A 19 3.23 -27.93 -61.70
N GLU A 20 2.77 -27.23 -62.75
CA GLU A 20 2.42 -25.78 -62.88
C GLU A 20 1.74 -25.52 -64.24
N THR A 21 0.66 -24.72 -64.33
CA THR A 21 0.14 -24.12 -65.59
C THR A 21 -0.88 -22.99 -65.31
N LEU A 22 -1.06 -21.91 -66.09
CA LEU A 22 -0.24 -21.23 -67.12
C LEU A 22 -0.85 -19.81 -67.40
N SER A 23 0.00 -18.79 -67.64
CA SER A 23 -0.05 -17.65 -68.62
C SER A 23 -1.39 -17.08 -69.18
N PRO A 24 -1.47 -15.78 -69.62
CA PRO A 24 -0.40 -15.04 -70.33
C PRO A 24 -0.24 -13.52 -70.04
N VAL A 25 0.67 -12.88 -70.79
CA VAL A 25 1.14 -11.48 -70.68
C VAL A 25 0.89 -10.71 -72.00
N PRO A 26 0.72 -9.37 -71.96
CA PRO A 26 1.38 -8.53 -72.96
C PRO A 26 2.13 -7.31 -72.35
N ILE A 27 3.03 -6.74 -73.17
CA ILE A 27 4.11 -5.81 -72.76
C ILE A 27 3.75 -4.34 -72.98
N ARG A 28 4.25 -3.43 -72.14
CA ARG A 28 4.69 -2.09 -72.60
C ARG A 28 5.78 -1.45 -71.73
N GLU A 29 6.72 -0.78 -72.40
CA GLU A 29 7.90 -0.13 -71.81
C GLU A 29 7.59 1.32 -71.38
N LYS A 30 8.49 1.92 -70.56
CA LYS A 30 9.17 3.18 -70.95
C LYS A 30 10.33 3.64 -70.04
N ASN A 31 11.40 4.06 -70.71
CA ASN A 31 12.35 5.13 -70.39
C ASN A 31 13.35 5.02 -69.23
N VAL A 32 14.62 4.93 -69.63
CA VAL A 32 15.86 5.36 -68.96
C VAL A 32 16.01 6.90 -69.06
N VAL A 33 16.79 7.53 -68.16
CA VAL A 33 17.84 8.56 -68.47
C VAL A 33 18.59 8.96 -67.18
N ASP A 34 19.91 9.10 -67.29
CA ASP A 34 20.87 9.59 -66.27
C ASP A 34 21.09 11.12 -66.42
N LEU A 35 21.80 11.77 -65.48
CA LEU A 35 22.84 12.80 -65.73
C LEU A 35 23.22 13.61 -64.45
N THR A 36 24.31 13.17 -63.81
CA THR A 36 25.51 13.98 -63.46
C THR A 36 25.47 15.33 -62.70
N THR A 37 26.44 15.44 -61.78
CA THR A 37 27.32 16.60 -61.42
C THR A 37 26.93 17.66 -60.37
N SER A 38 27.98 18.05 -59.63
CA SER A 38 28.06 19.03 -58.52
C SER A 38 28.53 20.42 -58.99
N PRO A 39 28.83 21.35 -58.05
CA PRO A 39 30.23 21.83 -57.98
C PRO A 39 30.82 22.01 -56.55
N THR A 40 32.10 21.61 -56.41
CA THR A 40 33.30 22.34 -55.88
C THR A 40 33.15 23.36 -54.71
N THR A 41 34.07 23.53 -53.73
CA THR A 41 35.56 23.59 -53.78
C THR A 41 36.30 23.34 -52.44
N MET A 42 37.52 22.78 -52.52
CA MET A 42 38.74 23.00 -51.69
C MET A 42 38.75 22.65 -50.18
N SER A 43 39.86 22.21 -49.56
CA SER A 43 41.14 21.63 -50.06
C SER A 43 41.90 20.87 -48.94
N ASP A 44 42.95 20.13 -49.33
CA ASP A 44 44.15 19.73 -48.56
C ASP A 44 44.04 18.81 -47.31
N SER A 45 44.96 17.85 -47.05
CA SER A 45 46.00 17.25 -47.90
C SER A 45 46.57 15.93 -47.31
N LYS A 46 47.06 15.03 -48.20
CA LYS A 46 48.00 13.90 -48.00
C LYS A 46 47.51 12.70 -47.13
N LYS A 47 47.77 11.40 -47.43
CA LYS A 47 48.97 10.66 -47.93
C LYS A 47 50.09 10.54 -46.86
N ASP A 48 50.79 9.43 -46.55
CA ASP A 48 50.90 8.02 -47.05
C ASP A 48 51.56 7.12 -45.96
N GLU A 49 51.58 5.77 -45.93
CA GLU A 49 50.80 4.64 -46.53
C GLU A 49 51.16 3.32 -45.75
N ASP A 50 50.46 2.21 -46.01
CA ASP A 50 50.86 0.77 -45.90
C ASP A 50 51.03 -0.12 -44.60
N LEU A 51 50.18 -1.17 -44.57
CA LEU A 51 50.45 -2.65 -44.51
C LEU A 51 51.12 -3.45 -43.34
N LYS A 52 50.25 -4.25 -42.67
CA LYS A 52 50.26 -5.73 -42.47
C LYS A 52 51.42 -6.52 -41.78
N LYS A 53 50.99 -7.30 -40.75
CA LYS A 53 51.27 -8.74 -40.44
C LYS A 53 52.54 -9.21 -39.68
N ALA A 54 52.32 -9.51 -38.39
CA ALA A 54 52.18 -10.88 -37.80
C ALA A 54 53.40 -11.71 -37.27
N ILE A 55 53.06 -12.58 -36.29
CA ILE A 55 53.77 -13.77 -35.74
C ILE A 55 54.79 -13.53 -34.59
N ALA A 56 54.90 -14.52 -33.68
CA ALA A 56 55.66 -14.56 -32.41
C ALA A 56 57.03 -15.31 -32.58
N PRO A 57 57.80 -15.86 -31.58
CA PRO A 57 57.52 -16.16 -30.14
C PRO A 57 58.69 -16.02 -29.10
N SER A 58 58.43 -16.47 -27.84
CA SER A 58 59.40 -16.88 -26.77
C SER A 58 60.11 -15.76 -25.94
N LYS A 59 60.73 -15.96 -24.74
CA LYS A 59 61.16 -17.16 -23.95
C LYS A 59 61.49 -16.82 -22.45
N SER A 60 61.00 -17.59 -21.44
CA SER A 60 61.62 -18.12 -20.16
C SER A 60 62.77 -17.43 -19.35
N PRO A 61 63.17 -17.84 -18.09
CA PRO A 61 62.52 -18.53 -16.94
C PRO A 61 62.82 -17.88 -15.50
N PRO A 62 63.26 -18.54 -14.37
CA PRO A 62 62.40 -18.87 -13.20
C PRO A 62 62.95 -18.61 -11.74
N THR A 63 62.13 -18.86 -10.70
CA THR A 63 62.45 -19.11 -9.24
C THR A 63 61.10 -19.30 -8.45
N MET A 64 60.92 -19.86 -7.23
CA MET A 64 61.59 -20.89 -6.39
C MET A 64 60.59 -21.41 -5.28
N PHE A 65 61.04 -22.24 -4.30
CA PHE A 65 60.29 -22.74 -3.11
C PHE A 65 60.60 -21.90 -1.82
N ASP A 66 60.11 -22.07 -0.58
CA ASP A 66 59.59 -23.16 0.30
C ASP A 66 58.75 -22.52 1.47
N SER A 67 58.08 -23.17 2.46
CA SER A 67 57.37 -24.46 2.64
C SER A 67 56.72 -24.52 4.07
N GLU A 68 55.39 -24.66 4.26
CA GLU A 68 54.78 -24.62 5.63
C GLU A 68 53.37 -25.28 5.80
N SER A 69 53.14 -26.49 5.27
CA SER A 69 51.77 -27.05 5.03
C SER A 69 51.08 -27.88 6.13
N ASP A 70 51.79 -28.33 7.17
CA ASP A 70 51.41 -29.59 7.85
C ASP A 70 50.48 -29.47 9.07
N GLU A 71 50.06 -28.26 9.45
CA GLU A 71 49.07 -28.05 10.54
C GLU A 71 47.64 -27.81 10.04
N ASP A 72 47.45 -27.16 8.89
CA ASP A 72 46.11 -26.93 8.33
C ASP A 72 45.45 -28.24 7.88
N LEU A 73 46.22 -29.21 7.41
CA LEU A 73 45.71 -30.55 7.06
C LEU A 73 45.14 -31.29 8.28
N LYS A 74 45.75 -31.12 9.47
CA LYS A 74 45.25 -31.70 10.73
C LYS A 74 43.95 -31.02 11.17
N ARG A 75 43.86 -29.70 10.99
CA ARG A 75 42.63 -28.92 11.26
C ARG A 75 41.48 -29.31 10.32
N ALA A 76 41.75 -29.52 9.04
CA ALA A 76 40.75 -29.94 8.06
C ALA A 76 40.10 -31.29 8.43
N ILE A 77 40.92 -32.29 8.82
CA ILE A 77 40.44 -33.61 9.24
C ILE A 77 39.59 -33.51 10.52
N ALA A 78 40.00 -32.68 11.49
CA ALA A 78 39.26 -32.48 12.74
C ALA A 78 37.89 -31.77 12.54
N LEU A 79 37.75 -30.94 11.49
CA LEU A 79 36.48 -30.29 11.16
C LEU A 79 35.52 -31.23 10.43
N SER A 80 36.02 -32.02 9.46
CA SER A 80 35.19 -32.94 8.66
C SER A 80 34.46 -34.01 9.49
N LEU A 81 35.06 -34.44 10.61
CA LEU A 81 34.46 -35.41 11.54
C LEU A 81 33.28 -34.89 12.39
N ARG A 82 32.92 -33.60 12.28
CA ARG A 82 31.83 -33.00 13.08
C ARG A 82 30.52 -32.80 12.31
N GLU A 83 30.51 -33.05 11.00
CA GLU A 83 29.42 -32.64 10.09
C GLU A 83 28.37 -33.74 9.83
N THR A 84 28.60 -34.97 10.32
CA THR A 84 27.76 -36.15 10.02
C THR A 84 26.46 -36.24 10.84
N LEU A 85 26.14 -35.27 11.69
CA LEU A 85 24.92 -35.25 12.52
C LEU A 85 24.35 -33.83 12.70
N LEU A 86 23.57 -33.36 11.72
CA LEU A 86 22.49 -32.37 11.91
C LEU A 86 21.57 -32.33 10.67
N SER A 87 20.31 -31.94 10.85
CA SER A 87 19.34 -31.82 9.74
C SER A 87 19.51 -30.51 8.97
N ALA A 88 19.08 -30.49 7.69
CA ALA A 88 19.32 -29.38 6.77
C ALA A 88 18.80 -28.01 7.28
N PRO A 89 19.54 -26.91 7.07
CA PRO A 89 19.18 -25.59 7.57
C PRO A 89 18.01 -24.97 6.80
N ILE A 90 17.11 -24.31 7.54
CA ILE A 90 16.07 -23.45 6.99
C ILE A 90 16.68 -22.06 6.78
N HIS A 91 16.47 -21.43 5.62
CA HIS A 91 16.87 -20.03 5.40
C HIS A 91 16.12 -19.09 6.35
N GLU A 92 16.87 -18.36 7.17
CA GLU A 92 16.36 -17.25 7.98
C GLU A 92 15.72 -16.18 7.08
N LYS A 93 14.55 -15.69 7.48
CA LYS A 93 13.84 -14.58 6.81
C LYS A 93 14.01 -13.31 7.64
N LYS A 94 15.04 -12.50 7.36
CA LYS A 94 15.23 -11.21 8.05
C LYS A 94 13.96 -10.35 7.90
N ALA A 95 13.25 -10.12 8.99
CA ALA A 95 12.00 -9.37 8.99
C ALA A 95 12.24 -7.91 8.62
N VAL A 96 11.40 -7.37 7.72
CA VAL A 96 11.53 -6.00 7.21
C VAL A 96 10.65 -5.04 8.02
N ASP A 97 11.27 -3.97 8.51
CA ASP A 97 10.56 -2.91 9.23
C ASP A 97 9.94 -1.90 8.24
N LEU A 98 8.61 -1.71 8.33
CA LEU A 98 7.84 -0.81 7.46
C LEU A 98 7.63 0.59 8.08
N THR A 99 8.19 0.81 9.26
CA THR A 99 7.93 1.95 10.14
C THR A 99 9.17 2.76 10.50
N ASN A 100 10.30 2.46 9.86
CA ASN A 100 11.47 3.35 9.85
C ASN A 100 11.14 4.71 9.21
N SER A 101 11.58 5.77 9.88
CA SER A 101 11.64 7.13 9.38
C SER A 101 13.05 7.66 9.66
N ASP A 102 13.67 8.28 8.65
CA ASP A 102 15.12 8.53 8.59
C ASP A 102 15.59 9.71 9.50
N GLU A 103 15.41 9.59 10.82
CA GLU A 103 15.81 10.60 11.82
C GLU A 103 16.82 10.07 12.87
N ASP A 104 17.11 8.76 12.90
CA ASP A 104 18.13 8.16 13.79
C ASP A 104 19.52 8.14 13.12
N GLU A 105 20.27 9.25 13.13
CA GLU A 105 21.67 9.34 12.60
C GLU A 105 22.73 8.51 13.39
N ASN A 106 22.33 7.44 14.11
CA ASN A 106 23.21 6.65 14.98
C ASN A 106 23.01 5.11 14.92
N ASP A 107 22.13 4.59 14.06
CA ASP A 107 22.08 3.16 13.71
C ASP A 107 22.83 2.95 12.36
N ASP A 108 24.12 2.62 12.42
CA ASP A 108 25.03 2.43 11.25
C ASP A 108 24.74 1.14 10.41
N ASP A 109 23.50 0.64 10.41
CA ASP A 109 23.06 -0.58 9.70
C ASP A 109 22.49 -0.26 8.28
N LEU A 110 22.94 0.85 7.68
CA LEU A 110 22.43 1.45 6.43
C LEU A 110 22.74 0.65 5.14
N ASP A 111 23.49 -0.45 5.22
CA ASP A 111 23.81 -1.34 4.10
C ASP A 111 22.80 -2.52 3.95
N ALA A 112 21.71 -2.55 4.72
CA ALA A 112 20.64 -3.54 4.58
C ALA A 112 19.55 -3.10 3.57
N PRO A 113 19.54 -3.59 2.31
CA PRO A 113 18.51 -3.19 1.35
C PRO A 113 17.12 -3.70 1.76
N VAL A 114 16.14 -2.79 1.78
CA VAL A 114 14.71 -3.10 1.84
C VAL A 114 14.29 -3.67 0.47
N ALA A 115 14.70 -4.90 0.20
CA ALA A 115 14.42 -5.61 -1.05
C ALA A 115 12.98 -6.14 -1.05
N THR A 116 12.28 -5.97 -2.16
CA THR A 116 11.03 -6.72 -2.38
C THR A 116 11.39 -8.17 -2.68
N HIS A 117 10.90 -9.11 -1.87
CA HIS A 117 11.04 -10.53 -2.15
C HIS A 117 10.07 -10.95 -3.27
N PHE A 118 10.47 -10.65 -4.51
CA PHE A 118 9.92 -11.26 -5.71
C PHE A 118 10.74 -12.52 -6.03
N LYS A 119 10.10 -13.69 -6.10
CA LYS A 119 10.76 -14.91 -6.57
C LYS A 119 10.74 -14.99 -8.10
N PHE A 120 11.88 -15.24 -8.71
CA PHE A 120 11.96 -15.65 -10.11
C PHE A 120 11.73 -17.17 -10.24
N PRO A 121 11.08 -17.64 -11.32
CA PRO A 121 10.90 -19.07 -11.56
C PRO A 121 12.23 -19.82 -11.67
N LYS A 122 12.33 -20.96 -10.97
CA LYS A 122 13.45 -21.88 -11.12
C LYS A 122 13.29 -22.70 -12.41
N THR A 123 14.06 -22.37 -13.43
CA THR A 123 14.15 -23.12 -14.69
C THR A 123 14.97 -24.40 -14.53
N ASN A 124 14.37 -25.43 -13.92
CA ASN A 124 14.86 -26.80 -14.08
C ASN A 124 14.55 -27.28 -15.51
N PRO A 125 15.53 -27.78 -16.29
CA PRO A 125 15.26 -28.47 -17.54
C PRO A 125 14.87 -29.93 -17.25
N ASP A 126 13.57 -30.20 -17.13
CA ASP A 126 13.07 -31.57 -16.94
C ASP A 126 13.33 -32.44 -18.16
N LEU A 127 14.03 -33.55 -17.95
CA LEU A 127 14.35 -34.54 -18.98
C LEU A 127 13.70 -35.89 -18.60
N ASN A 128 12.44 -36.05 -19.00
CA ASN A 128 11.64 -37.23 -18.73
C ASN A 128 12.07 -38.43 -19.60
N THR A 129 12.59 -39.48 -18.96
CA THR A 129 12.40 -40.87 -19.38
C THR A 129 12.22 -41.74 -18.13
N CYS A 130 11.40 -42.79 -18.25
CA CYS A 130 11.03 -43.67 -17.15
C CYS A 130 11.09 -45.13 -17.62
N THR A 131 11.73 -45.99 -16.81
CA THR A 131 11.63 -47.46 -16.85
C THR A 131 12.11 -48.04 -15.52
N ASP A 132 11.55 -49.19 -15.16
CA ASP A 132 11.67 -49.82 -13.84
C ASP A 132 12.90 -50.74 -13.68
N ALA A 133 13.45 -50.83 -12.45
CA ALA A 133 14.04 -52.05 -11.86
C ALA A 133 14.43 -51.83 -10.38
N GLU A 134 14.38 -52.88 -9.56
CA GLU A 134 14.74 -52.82 -8.13
C GLU A 134 16.19 -53.24 -7.83
N SER A 135 16.78 -52.56 -6.84
CA SER A 135 17.78 -53.02 -5.85
C SER A 135 18.68 -54.25 -6.15
N SER A 136 19.99 -54.02 -6.19
CA SER A 136 20.91 -54.59 -5.17
C SER A 136 22.34 -54.01 -5.22
N THR A 137 23.06 -54.17 -4.12
CA THR A 137 24.32 -53.50 -3.75
C THR A 137 25.60 -54.01 -4.44
N THR A 138 26.57 -53.11 -4.69
CA THR A 138 28.02 -53.24 -4.37
C THR A 138 28.71 -51.86 -4.53
N SER A 139 29.90 -51.66 -3.95
CA SER A 139 30.55 -50.35 -3.76
C SER A 139 31.87 -50.14 -4.53
N GLN A 140 32.30 -48.87 -4.58
CA GLN A 140 33.66 -48.32 -4.80
C GLN A 140 34.17 -47.95 -6.22
N VAL A 141 34.45 -46.64 -6.34
CA VAL A 141 35.63 -45.97 -6.95
C VAL A 141 35.87 -46.07 -8.47
N SER A 142 35.65 -44.95 -9.16
CA SER A 142 36.72 -44.23 -9.87
C SER A 142 36.33 -42.75 -10.10
N SER A 143 37.30 -41.89 -10.43
CA SER A 143 37.13 -40.44 -10.62
C SER A 143 37.73 -39.95 -11.94
N GLN A 144 37.30 -38.78 -12.43
CA GLN A 144 38.10 -37.72 -13.10
C GLN A 144 37.14 -36.59 -13.59
N PRO A 145 37.61 -35.36 -13.90
CA PRO A 145 36.80 -34.14 -13.80
C PRO A 145 36.55 -33.38 -15.12
N SER A 146 35.75 -32.32 -15.05
CA SER A 146 35.71 -31.24 -16.05
C SER A 146 35.71 -29.86 -15.37
N ASN A 147 36.70 -29.03 -15.69
CA ASN A 147 36.80 -27.63 -15.24
C ASN A 147 36.08 -26.69 -16.21
N THR A 148 35.51 -25.61 -15.69
CA THR A 148 35.27 -24.38 -16.47
C THR A 148 35.65 -23.16 -15.63
N LEU A 149 36.44 -22.24 -16.20
CA LEU A 149 37.09 -21.16 -15.44
C LEU A 149 36.16 -19.96 -15.21
N PHE A 150 36.23 -19.39 -14.01
CA PHE A 150 35.85 -17.99 -13.79
C PHE A 150 36.95 -17.07 -14.35
N ASN A 151 36.65 -16.32 -15.41
CA ASN A 151 37.49 -15.20 -15.85
C ASN A 151 37.26 -14.01 -14.91
N GLY A 152 38.26 -13.68 -14.09
CA GLY A 152 38.20 -12.54 -13.17
C GLY A 152 38.82 -11.26 -13.73
N LEU A 153 38.45 -10.11 -13.14
CA LEU A 153 39.19 -8.85 -13.32
C LEU A 153 39.43 -8.13 -11.98
N THR A 154 40.40 -8.68 -11.24
CA THR A 154 41.22 -8.02 -10.20
C THR A 154 40.57 -7.05 -9.20
N ARG A 155 40.22 -7.61 -8.03
CA ARG A 155 40.07 -6.94 -6.71
C ARG A 155 41.07 -5.80 -6.46
N LYS A 156 42.31 -5.94 -6.97
CA LYS A 156 43.39 -4.96 -6.86
C LYS A 156 43.04 -3.56 -7.39
N LYS A 157 42.27 -3.44 -8.49
CA LYS A 157 41.84 -2.13 -9.02
C LYS A 157 40.90 -1.39 -8.08
N ILE A 158 40.05 -2.12 -7.36
CA ILE A 158 39.07 -1.56 -6.41
C ILE A 158 39.82 -0.98 -5.18
N GLU A 159 40.89 -1.65 -4.74
CA GLU A 159 41.75 -1.15 -3.67
C GLU A 159 42.62 0.04 -4.11
N GLU A 160 43.16 0.05 -5.33
CA GLU A 160 43.85 1.23 -5.91
C GLU A 160 42.92 2.45 -5.99
N GLU A 161 41.68 2.29 -6.46
CA GLU A 161 40.72 3.40 -6.52
C GLU A 161 40.33 3.91 -5.12
N ARG A 162 40.16 3.00 -4.15
CA ARG A 162 39.87 3.36 -2.75
C ARG A 162 41.03 4.16 -2.12
N LEU A 163 42.27 3.77 -2.40
CA LEU A 163 43.46 4.48 -1.92
C LEU A 163 43.66 5.83 -2.61
N ALA A 164 43.37 5.92 -3.92
CA ALA A 164 43.42 7.19 -4.67
C ALA A 164 42.44 8.23 -4.10
N ARG A 165 41.19 7.82 -3.79
CA ARG A 165 40.18 8.68 -3.17
C ARG A 165 40.61 9.17 -1.77
N ILE A 166 41.33 8.35 -1.00
CA ILE A 166 41.89 8.74 0.30
C ILE A 166 43.03 9.77 0.13
N GLN A 167 43.94 9.58 -0.82
CA GLN A 167 45.01 10.55 -1.09
C GLN A 167 44.51 11.89 -1.65
N GLN A 168 43.43 11.89 -2.45
CA GLN A 168 42.80 13.13 -2.91
C GLN A 168 42.23 13.94 -1.74
N ARG A 169 41.61 13.29 -0.74
CA ARG A 169 41.15 13.95 0.50
C ARG A 169 42.28 14.49 1.40
N SER A 170 43.55 14.20 1.12
CA SER A 170 44.70 14.70 1.88
C SER A 170 45.50 15.80 1.15
N LYS A 171 45.01 16.34 0.02
CA LYS A 171 45.76 17.32 -0.80
C LYS A 171 44.90 18.43 -1.41
N GLU A 172 44.31 19.28 -0.57
CA GLU A 172 44.09 20.69 -0.91
C GLU A 172 44.76 21.59 0.16
N PRO A 173 45.40 22.73 -0.23
CA PRO A 173 46.30 23.47 0.66
C PRO A 173 45.61 24.62 1.43
N ASP A 174 46.05 24.84 2.67
CA ASP A 174 45.63 25.97 3.52
C ASP A 174 46.48 27.23 3.26
N ALA A 175 45.83 28.32 2.80
CA ALA A 175 46.44 29.62 2.49
C ALA A 175 45.32 30.70 2.32
N THR A 176 45.33 31.87 2.97
CA THR A 176 46.25 32.45 3.97
C THR A 176 45.49 33.31 5.00
N SER A 177 46.07 33.51 6.18
CA SER A 177 45.47 34.26 7.29
C SER A 177 45.65 35.80 7.20
N LYS A 178 44.77 36.55 7.87
CA LYS A 178 45.01 37.97 8.25
C LYS A 178 44.28 38.38 9.54
N LYS A 179 45.02 38.43 10.67
CA LYS A 179 44.57 39.06 11.93
C LYS A 179 44.66 40.59 11.87
N ARG A 180 43.59 41.30 12.26
CA ARG A 180 43.61 42.63 12.94
C ARG A 180 42.44 42.64 13.93
N LYS A 181 42.70 42.68 15.24
CA LYS A 181 42.92 43.85 16.13
C LYS A 181 41.62 44.63 16.42
N ALA A 182 41.42 44.99 17.69
CA ALA A 182 40.16 45.47 18.25
C ALA A 182 40.15 46.97 18.60
N SER A 183 38.95 47.54 18.68
CA SER A 183 38.58 48.83 19.29
C SER A 183 37.07 48.75 19.59
N VAL A 184 36.61 48.64 20.85
CA VAL A 184 36.54 49.69 21.87
C VAL A 184 35.61 50.84 21.46
N SER A 185 34.36 50.80 21.92
CA SER A 185 33.50 51.99 22.11
C SER A 185 32.33 51.73 23.07
N SER A 186 32.35 52.44 24.19
CA SER A 186 31.32 52.70 25.21
C SER A 186 31.90 53.82 26.09
N PRO A 187 31.12 54.68 26.79
CA PRO A 187 29.72 54.54 27.21
C PRO A 187 28.82 55.68 26.60
N THR A 188 27.64 56.07 27.09
CA THR A 188 27.35 56.71 28.41
C THR A 188 25.99 56.35 29.03
N THR A 189 26.05 55.92 30.29
CA THR A 189 25.16 56.25 31.44
C THR A 189 23.70 56.71 31.25
N SER A 190 22.81 56.02 31.96
CA SER A 190 22.12 56.60 33.13
C SER A 190 22.04 55.56 34.27
N LEU A 191 21.68 55.98 35.49
CA LEU A 191 21.81 55.20 36.74
C LEU A 191 20.53 55.27 37.60
N ASN A 192 20.52 54.51 38.70
CA ASN A 192 19.58 54.46 39.84
C ASN A 192 18.34 53.55 39.65
N ASP A 193 17.95 52.72 40.63
CA ASP A 193 18.67 52.25 41.83
C ASP A 193 18.16 50.85 42.30
N ARG A 194 18.82 50.30 43.32
CA ARG A 194 18.68 48.96 43.91
C ARG A 194 17.37 48.73 44.68
N ARG A 195 16.90 47.47 44.72
CA ARG A 195 17.10 46.55 45.88
C ARG A 195 16.65 45.11 45.60
N GLN A 196 17.11 44.19 46.45
CA GLN A 196 16.98 42.71 46.35
C GLN A 196 16.23 42.14 47.59
N PRO A 197 15.82 40.85 47.61
CA PRO A 197 14.61 40.41 48.33
C PRO A 197 14.83 39.70 49.69
N LYS A 198 13.71 39.44 50.38
CA LYS A 198 13.46 38.38 51.39
C LYS A 198 12.04 37.84 51.13
N VAL A 199 11.69 36.56 51.17
CA VAL A 199 12.02 35.42 52.06
C VAL A 199 11.34 35.51 53.44
N SER A 200 10.22 34.78 53.59
CA SER A 200 9.75 34.16 54.85
C SER A 200 8.70 33.08 54.57
N ARG A 201 8.50 32.15 55.50
CA ARG A 201 7.75 30.87 55.37
C ARG A 201 6.91 30.64 56.63
N SER A 202 5.63 30.29 56.49
CA SER A 202 4.85 29.58 57.53
C SER A 202 3.44 29.17 57.07
N GLU A 203 3.06 27.93 57.37
CA GLU A 203 1.69 27.38 57.39
C GLU A 203 1.27 27.19 58.89
N PRO A 204 0.32 26.31 59.28
CA PRO A 204 -1.13 26.24 58.97
C PRO A 204 -2.02 26.18 60.24
N ILE A 205 -3.31 26.55 60.17
CA ILE A 205 -4.38 26.12 61.12
C ILE A 205 -5.70 25.82 60.35
N SER A 206 -6.55 24.95 60.94
CA SER A 206 -7.78 24.38 60.37
C SER A 206 -9.08 24.83 61.11
N HIS A 207 -10.22 24.25 60.71
CA HIS A 207 -11.59 24.19 61.27
C HIS A 207 -12.65 24.81 60.32
N GLN A 208 -13.68 24.14 59.77
CA GLN A 208 -14.67 23.10 60.19
C GLN A 208 -16.07 23.61 60.62
N MET A 209 -17.07 23.22 59.79
CA MET A 209 -18.44 22.76 60.13
C MET A 209 -19.68 23.69 60.26
N THR A 210 -20.78 23.15 59.68
CA THR A 210 -22.20 23.15 60.10
C THR A 210 -23.24 24.24 59.70
N VAL A 211 -23.92 23.97 58.57
CA VAL A 211 -25.37 23.67 58.44
C VAL A 211 -26.44 24.57 59.12
N LYS A 212 -27.26 25.23 58.29
CA LYS A 212 -28.75 25.37 58.31
C LYS A 212 -29.19 26.23 57.09
N GLY A 213 -30.37 26.10 56.46
CA GLY A 213 -31.39 25.04 56.57
C GLY A 213 -32.85 25.54 56.66
N ARG A 214 -33.49 25.99 55.54
CA ARG A 214 -34.97 26.08 55.43
C ARG A 214 -35.48 26.13 53.97
N LYS A 215 -36.71 25.65 53.74
CA LYS A 215 -37.48 25.62 52.47
C LYS A 215 -38.88 26.22 52.71
N VAL A 216 -39.43 26.98 51.75
CA VAL A 216 -40.87 27.33 51.59
C VAL A 216 -41.18 27.38 50.07
N GLU A 217 -42.45 27.25 49.67
CA GLU A 217 -42.89 26.82 48.33
C GLU A 217 -44.32 27.32 48.02
N SER A 218 -44.76 27.30 46.74
CA SER A 218 -46.12 27.66 46.22
C SER A 218 -46.53 29.16 46.29
N THR A 219 -47.55 29.70 45.58
CA THR A 219 -48.71 29.16 44.80
C THR A 219 -48.96 29.88 43.44
N THR A 220 -49.92 29.37 42.65
CA THR A 220 -50.36 29.81 41.30
C THR A 220 -51.68 30.62 41.27
N ARG A 221 -51.94 31.45 40.23
CA ARG A 221 -53.15 31.43 39.32
C ARG A 221 -53.31 32.64 38.37
N ASP A 222 -54.25 32.50 37.43
CA ASP A 222 -54.53 33.28 36.20
C ASP A 222 -55.38 34.57 36.38
N SER A 223 -55.44 35.45 35.35
CA SER A 223 -56.70 35.81 34.60
C SER A 223 -56.57 36.94 33.54
N THR A 224 -57.09 36.68 32.32
CA THR A 224 -57.78 37.51 31.30
C THR A 224 -57.73 39.06 31.25
N ASP A 225 -57.67 39.67 30.04
CA ASP A 225 -58.85 40.30 29.35
C ASP A 225 -58.61 40.61 27.83
N LYS A 226 -59.59 41.25 27.16
CA LYS A 226 -59.78 41.58 25.71
C LYS A 226 -59.35 43.04 25.37
N GLY A 227 -59.39 43.58 24.14
CA GLY A 227 -59.72 43.12 22.76
C GLY A 227 -60.13 44.30 21.83
N LEU A 228 -60.43 44.04 20.53
CA LEU A 228 -60.93 44.99 19.49
C LEU A 228 -59.89 46.07 19.03
N ASP A 229 -59.92 46.68 17.83
CA ASP A 229 -60.98 46.90 16.82
C ASP A 229 -60.40 47.30 15.40
N ASN A 230 -61.15 47.06 14.31
CA ASN A 230 -61.26 47.79 12.99
C ASN A 230 -60.03 48.26 12.14
N ALA A 231 -60.12 48.58 10.82
CA ALA A 231 -60.94 48.13 9.68
C ALA A 231 -60.46 48.78 8.34
N LEU A 232 -60.72 48.12 7.18
CA LEU A 232 -60.67 48.66 5.79
C LEU A 232 -59.25 49.03 5.22
N ASP A 233 -59.01 49.10 3.89
CA ASP A 233 -59.95 49.37 2.78
C ASP A 233 -59.65 48.66 1.42
N GLN A 234 -60.69 48.62 0.56
CA GLN A 234 -60.80 48.40 -0.91
C GLN A 234 -59.65 47.76 -1.72
N SER A 235 -59.85 46.62 -2.42
CA SER A 235 -60.49 46.41 -3.77
C SER A 235 -59.57 46.81 -4.95
N SER A 236 -59.58 46.18 -6.15
CA SER A 236 -60.57 45.36 -6.89
C SER A 236 -59.84 44.53 -8.00
N SER A 237 -60.38 43.61 -8.83
CA SER A 237 -61.61 42.77 -8.82
C SER A 237 -61.66 41.78 -10.04
N LEU A 238 -61.93 40.47 -9.82
CA LEU A 238 -62.78 39.57 -10.66
C LEU A 238 -62.31 39.19 -12.10
N THR A 239 -62.66 38.08 -12.79
CA THR A 239 -63.38 36.78 -12.53
C THR A 239 -63.01 35.81 -13.70
N GLU A 240 -62.71 34.51 -13.54
CA GLU A 240 -63.61 33.34 -13.30
C GLU A 240 -64.55 32.96 -14.49
N PRO A 241 -65.25 31.80 -14.53
CA PRO A 241 -65.08 30.51 -13.80
C PRO A 241 -65.24 29.24 -14.69
N ASN A 242 -64.96 28.03 -14.13
CA ASN A 242 -65.98 26.99 -13.88
C ASN A 242 -65.41 25.68 -13.31
N SER A 243 -66.28 24.89 -12.66
CA SER A 243 -65.96 23.76 -11.78
C SER A 243 -66.91 22.57 -11.99
N GLU A 244 -66.46 21.35 -11.63
CA GLU A 244 -67.25 20.21 -11.12
C GLU A 244 -66.23 19.16 -10.57
N THR A 245 -66.23 18.86 -9.26
CA THR A 245 -66.82 17.68 -8.55
C THR A 245 -66.12 16.33 -8.84
N ASP A 246 -65.98 15.35 -7.93
CA ASP A 246 -66.55 15.17 -6.56
C ASP A 246 -65.75 14.17 -5.66
N ILE A 247 -66.21 14.01 -4.40
CA ILE A 247 -66.12 12.85 -3.48
C ILE A 247 -64.78 12.50 -2.75
N GLN A 248 -64.76 12.87 -1.46
CA GLN A 248 -64.46 12.10 -0.21
C GLN A 248 -63.23 11.15 -0.06
N ALA A 249 -62.88 10.89 1.22
CA ALA A 249 -61.78 10.04 1.67
C ALA A 249 -62.25 8.87 2.55
N SER A 250 -61.47 7.77 2.63
CA SER A 250 -61.31 6.97 3.87
C SER A 250 -60.24 5.86 3.76
N ASN A 251 -59.71 5.45 4.93
CA ASN A 251 -59.18 4.14 5.32
C ASN A 251 -58.01 3.45 4.56
N MET A 252 -56.96 3.13 5.33
CA MET A 252 -56.10 1.95 5.16
C MET A 252 -56.94 0.65 5.20
N PRO A 253 -56.60 -0.45 4.49
CA PRO A 253 -55.27 -1.10 4.60
C PRO A 253 -54.73 -1.76 3.31
N GLY A 254 -53.47 -2.27 3.35
CA GLY A 254 -53.02 -3.19 2.30
C GLY A 254 -51.51 -3.43 2.20
N LYS A 255 -51.04 -4.53 2.80
CA LYS A 255 -49.72 -5.16 2.64
C LYS A 255 -49.30 -5.30 1.16
N LEU A 256 -48.64 -4.29 0.59
CA LEU A 256 -48.13 -4.31 -0.79
C LEU A 256 -46.86 -5.17 -0.88
N SER A 257 -46.86 -6.10 -1.84
CA SER A 257 -45.82 -7.12 -1.98
C SER A 257 -44.49 -6.56 -2.47
N LYS A 258 -43.39 -7.28 -2.17
CA LYS A 258 -42.10 -7.05 -2.82
C LYS A 258 -42.26 -7.21 -4.33
N ARG A 259 -42.17 -6.11 -5.09
CA ARG A 259 -41.70 -6.15 -6.48
C ARG A 259 -40.20 -5.86 -6.43
N PRO A 260 -39.33 -6.79 -6.88
CA PRO A 260 -37.95 -6.41 -7.15
C PRO A 260 -37.97 -5.37 -8.28
N ILE A 261 -37.13 -4.33 -8.14
CA ILE A 261 -36.62 -3.63 -9.32
C ILE A 261 -35.86 -4.68 -10.14
N SER A 262 -35.98 -4.66 -11.46
CA SER A 262 -35.46 -5.73 -12.31
C SER A 262 -33.93 -5.86 -12.20
N GLU A 263 -33.49 -6.80 -11.36
CA GLU A 263 -32.18 -7.44 -11.45
C GLU A 263 -32.14 -8.13 -12.82
N GLY A 264 -31.59 -7.44 -13.82
CA GLY A 264 -31.30 -8.04 -15.12
C GLY A 264 -30.35 -9.22 -14.93
N ASP A 265 -30.63 -10.34 -15.59
CA ASP A 265 -30.07 -11.64 -15.24
C ASP A 265 -28.52 -11.65 -15.21
N ILE A 266 -27.96 -11.60 -14.00
CA ILE A 266 -26.51 -11.61 -13.76
C ILE A 266 -25.96 -13.05 -13.88
N SER A 267 -26.82 -14.08 -13.90
CA SER A 267 -26.44 -15.52 -13.87
C SER A 267 -25.85 -16.07 -15.18
N GLY A 268 -25.23 -15.21 -15.98
CA GLY A 268 -24.38 -15.57 -17.11
C GLY A 268 -23.20 -14.61 -17.36
N THR A 269 -23.10 -13.49 -16.64
CA THR A 269 -22.06 -12.46 -16.90
C THR A 269 -20.74 -12.71 -16.16
N GLY A 270 -20.70 -13.61 -15.18
CA GLY A 270 -19.53 -13.86 -14.33
C GLY A 270 -19.23 -12.76 -13.28
N ILE A 271 -20.03 -11.68 -13.27
CA ILE A 271 -19.98 -10.60 -12.28
C ILE A 271 -20.54 -11.14 -10.95
N GLN A 272 -19.78 -11.02 -9.86
CA GLN A 272 -20.14 -11.51 -8.54
C GLN A 272 -20.33 -10.39 -7.51
N PHE A 273 -19.57 -9.29 -7.65
CA PHE A 273 -19.50 -8.21 -6.67
C PHE A 273 -19.78 -6.83 -7.29
N PRO A 274 -20.96 -6.60 -7.92
CA PRO A 274 -21.23 -5.40 -8.72
C PRO A 274 -21.30 -4.08 -7.92
N LEU A 275 -21.54 -4.13 -6.61
CA LEU A 275 -21.61 -2.97 -5.70
C LEU A 275 -20.38 -2.85 -4.78
N GLY A 276 -19.41 -3.76 -4.94
CA GLY A 276 -18.27 -3.93 -4.06
C GLY A 276 -18.59 -4.71 -2.79
N ILE A 277 -17.59 -5.40 -2.23
CA ILE A 277 -17.69 -6.12 -0.96
C ILE A 277 -16.31 -6.26 -0.30
N VAL A 278 -16.28 -6.39 1.03
CA VAL A 278 -15.07 -6.81 1.76
C VAL A 278 -15.24 -8.25 2.23
N LYS A 279 -14.25 -9.10 1.95
CA LYS A 279 -14.14 -10.47 2.47
C LYS A 279 -12.91 -10.60 3.37
N LYS A 280 -12.88 -11.63 4.22
CA LYS A 280 -11.61 -12.09 4.83
C LYS A 280 -10.92 -13.07 3.88
N THR A 281 -9.60 -13.21 3.98
CA THR A 281 -8.94 -14.33 3.30
C THR A 281 -9.37 -15.67 3.91
N TRP A 282 -9.46 -16.69 3.06
CA TRP A 282 -9.58 -18.08 3.49
C TRP A 282 -8.40 -18.45 4.43
N ALA A 283 -8.59 -19.49 5.25
CA ALA A 283 -7.54 -20.03 6.11
C ALA A 283 -7.72 -21.55 6.28
N GLN A 284 -6.64 -22.31 6.14
CA GLN A 284 -6.65 -23.76 6.29
C GLN A 284 -7.12 -24.21 7.68
N GLY A 285 -7.93 -25.27 7.73
CA GLY A 285 -8.50 -25.79 8.98
C GLY A 285 -9.55 -24.89 9.63
N PHE A 286 -10.11 -23.90 8.92
CA PHE A 286 -11.31 -23.17 9.32
C PHE A 286 -12.48 -23.46 8.36
N PRO A 287 -13.75 -23.50 8.85
CA PRO A 287 -14.91 -23.68 7.99
C PRO A 287 -15.06 -22.54 6.97
N ARG A 288 -15.35 -22.87 5.71
CA ARG A 288 -15.74 -21.88 4.70
C ARG A 288 -16.97 -21.11 5.19
N LYS A 289 -16.88 -19.78 5.25
CA LYS A 289 -18.00 -18.86 5.55
C LYS A 289 -17.84 -17.62 4.66
N ASP A 290 -17.99 -16.45 5.24
CA ASP A 290 -17.70 -15.16 4.62
C ASP A 290 -16.18 -14.94 4.50
N ASP A 291 -15.58 -15.69 3.57
CA ASP A 291 -14.15 -15.67 3.23
C ASP A 291 -13.95 -15.89 1.72
N ILE A 292 -12.75 -15.62 1.22
CA ILE A 292 -12.39 -15.79 -0.19
C ILE A 292 -10.96 -16.35 -0.35
N LYS A 293 -10.77 -17.28 -1.28
CA LYS A 293 -9.47 -17.78 -1.72
C LYS A 293 -8.89 -16.96 -2.87
N ILE A 294 -7.57 -17.01 -3.05
CA ILE A 294 -6.89 -16.34 -4.17
C ILE A 294 -7.38 -16.84 -5.55
N GLU A 295 -7.73 -18.12 -5.73
CA GLU A 295 -8.28 -18.62 -6.99
C GLU A 295 -9.70 -18.07 -7.27
N GLU A 296 -10.50 -17.87 -6.21
CA GLU A 296 -11.85 -17.29 -6.28
C GLU A 296 -11.81 -15.78 -6.56
N VAL A 297 -10.73 -15.10 -6.14
CA VAL A 297 -10.40 -13.73 -6.58
C VAL A 297 -10.02 -13.72 -8.06
N LEU A 298 -9.07 -14.57 -8.47
CA LEU A 298 -8.44 -14.54 -9.79
C LEU A 298 -9.35 -14.98 -10.94
N GLN A 299 -10.34 -15.86 -10.70
CA GLN A 299 -11.23 -16.43 -11.75
C GLN A 299 -10.45 -16.88 -13.01
N SER A 300 -9.41 -17.70 -12.81
CA SER A 300 -8.36 -17.91 -13.83
C SER A 300 -8.83 -18.46 -15.18
N SER A 301 -9.98 -19.14 -15.24
CA SER A 301 -10.58 -19.63 -16.49
C SER A 301 -11.00 -18.54 -17.48
N THR A 302 -11.16 -17.28 -17.03
CA THR A 302 -11.57 -16.14 -17.87
C THR A 302 -10.63 -14.94 -17.75
N LEU A 303 -9.48 -15.06 -17.06
CA LEU A 303 -8.58 -13.95 -16.78
C LEU A 303 -7.66 -13.64 -17.98
N GLU A 304 -8.00 -12.60 -18.75
CA GLU A 304 -7.24 -12.19 -19.94
C GLU A 304 -5.94 -11.47 -19.58
N HIS A 305 -6.04 -10.53 -18.64
CA HIS A 305 -4.97 -9.63 -18.21
C HIS A 305 -5.03 -9.40 -16.70
N ALA A 306 -3.87 -9.36 -16.06
CA ALA A 306 -3.74 -8.99 -14.66
C ALA A 306 -2.64 -7.92 -14.50
N VAL A 307 -2.89 -6.85 -13.75
CA VAL A 307 -1.80 -6.09 -13.09
C VAL A 307 -1.81 -6.44 -11.61
N LEU A 308 -0.66 -6.83 -11.08
CA LEU A 308 -0.52 -7.42 -9.75
C LEU A 308 0.57 -6.68 -8.97
N GLY A 309 0.18 -5.96 -7.92
CA GLY A 309 1.09 -5.26 -7.02
C GLY A 309 0.89 -5.66 -5.57
N ALA A 310 2.00 -5.94 -4.88
CA ALA A 310 2.11 -6.11 -3.44
C ALA A 310 3.56 -5.93 -3.00
N PHE A 311 3.79 -5.76 -1.70
CA PHE A 311 5.14 -5.61 -1.14
C PHE A 311 6.00 -6.89 -1.21
N GLN A 312 5.38 -8.07 -1.09
CA GLN A 312 6.01 -9.37 -1.33
C GLN A 312 5.18 -10.19 -2.32
N ILE A 313 5.85 -10.88 -3.24
CA ILE A 313 5.21 -11.64 -4.33
C ILE A 313 5.95 -12.96 -4.55
N ASP A 314 5.27 -14.06 -4.23
CA ASP A 314 5.67 -15.40 -4.58
C ASP A 314 5.17 -15.68 -6.01
N SER A 315 5.97 -15.34 -7.03
CA SER A 315 5.47 -15.32 -8.41
C SER A 315 5.11 -16.71 -8.92
N ASP A 316 5.89 -17.74 -8.60
CA ASP A 316 5.60 -19.15 -8.89
C ASP A 316 4.24 -19.60 -8.32
N TRP A 317 3.94 -19.19 -7.08
CA TRP A 317 2.67 -19.49 -6.42
C TRP A 317 1.47 -18.80 -7.09
N ILE A 318 1.65 -17.60 -7.65
CA ILE A 318 0.61 -16.93 -8.45
C ILE A 318 0.49 -17.56 -9.85
N ILE A 319 1.60 -17.84 -10.53
CA ILE A 319 1.59 -18.47 -11.86
C ILE A 319 0.90 -19.83 -11.82
N SER A 320 1.11 -20.63 -10.76
CA SER A 320 0.43 -21.93 -10.59
C SER A 320 -1.10 -21.84 -10.42
N LYS A 321 -1.68 -20.63 -10.31
CA LYS A 321 -3.11 -20.38 -10.13
C LYS A 321 -3.78 -19.64 -11.30
N ILE A 322 -3.02 -19.21 -12.31
CA ILE A 322 -3.54 -18.55 -13.53
C ILE A 322 -3.28 -19.40 -14.78
N GLN A 323 -3.91 -19.05 -15.90
CA GLN A 323 -3.67 -19.75 -17.16
C GLN A 323 -2.37 -19.25 -17.83
N PRO A 324 -1.61 -20.09 -18.54
CA PRO A 324 -0.41 -19.66 -19.28
C PRO A 324 -0.66 -18.59 -20.35
N SER A 325 -1.92 -18.39 -20.75
CA SER A 325 -2.37 -17.34 -21.67
C SER A 325 -2.64 -15.98 -21.00
N THR A 326 -2.76 -15.94 -19.67
CA THR A 326 -3.02 -14.71 -18.91
C THR A 326 -1.82 -13.76 -18.96
N LYS A 327 -2.04 -12.52 -19.40
CA LYS A 327 -0.96 -11.52 -19.54
C LYS A 327 -0.77 -10.73 -18.24
N VAL A 328 0.36 -10.94 -17.56
CA VAL A 328 0.64 -10.32 -16.26
C VAL A 328 1.55 -9.08 -16.39
N ILE A 329 1.19 -8.02 -15.67
CA ILE A 329 2.04 -6.86 -15.38
C ILE A 329 2.33 -6.87 -13.86
N TRP A 330 3.57 -7.14 -13.48
CA TRP A 330 4.02 -7.07 -12.09
C TRP A 330 4.32 -5.62 -11.70
N VAL A 331 3.75 -5.17 -10.58
CA VAL A 331 4.11 -3.90 -9.96
C VAL A 331 5.08 -4.18 -8.81
N LEU A 332 6.34 -3.74 -8.95
CA LEU A 332 7.42 -4.00 -8.00
C LEU A 332 8.07 -2.70 -7.53
N GLN A 333 8.56 -2.67 -6.29
CA GLN A 333 9.51 -1.62 -5.87
C GLN A 333 10.89 -1.94 -6.43
N ALA A 334 11.50 -0.94 -7.08
CA ALA A 334 12.90 -0.94 -7.47
C ALA A 334 13.42 0.51 -7.49
N LYS A 335 14.46 0.80 -6.71
CA LYS A 335 14.99 2.16 -6.47
C LYS A 335 16.10 2.57 -7.43
N THR A 336 16.72 1.62 -8.15
CA THR A 336 17.77 1.91 -9.14
C THR A 336 17.45 1.32 -10.52
N GLU A 337 17.99 1.92 -11.59
CA GLU A 337 17.85 1.33 -12.93
C GLU A 337 18.57 -0.02 -13.05
N ALA A 338 19.65 -0.25 -12.30
CA ALA A 338 20.31 -1.56 -12.24
C ALA A 338 19.38 -2.65 -11.68
N GLU A 339 18.66 -2.34 -10.60
CA GLU A 339 17.64 -3.23 -10.01
C GLU A 339 16.46 -3.46 -10.98
N LYS A 340 15.95 -2.41 -11.62
CA LYS A 340 14.92 -2.50 -12.67
C LYS A 340 15.39 -3.32 -13.88
N MET A 341 16.68 -3.29 -14.21
CA MET A 341 17.29 -4.14 -15.25
C MET A 341 17.42 -5.59 -14.80
N ASN A 342 17.84 -5.86 -13.56
CA ASN A 342 17.92 -7.22 -13.00
C ASN A 342 16.55 -7.92 -12.99
N PHE A 343 15.48 -7.19 -12.63
CA PHE A 343 14.11 -7.72 -12.73
C PHE A 343 13.70 -8.06 -14.17
N ARG A 344 14.19 -7.31 -15.17
CA ARG A 344 13.89 -7.54 -16.59
C ARG A 344 14.74 -8.66 -17.21
N SER A 345 15.97 -8.89 -16.75
CA SER A 345 16.89 -9.88 -17.31
C SER A 345 16.76 -11.28 -16.72
N LEU A 346 16.26 -11.40 -15.49
CA LEU A 346 16.03 -12.68 -14.80
C LEU A 346 14.61 -13.24 -14.98
N ALA A 347 13.73 -12.52 -15.67
CA ALA A 347 12.32 -12.89 -15.85
C ALA A 347 12.04 -13.42 -17.26
N PRO A 348 11.01 -14.28 -17.44
CA PRO A 348 10.52 -14.66 -18.76
C PRO A 348 10.07 -13.45 -19.59
N GLU A 349 10.30 -13.48 -20.91
CA GLU A 349 9.91 -12.38 -21.83
C GLU A 349 8.39 -12.07 -21.83
N THR A 350 7.57 -13.00 -21.35
CA THR A 350 6.12 -12.83 -21.18
C THR A 350 5.77 -11.90 -20.01
N TYR A 351 6.66 -11.73 -19.03
CA TYR A 351 6.45 -10.86 -17.88
C TYR A 351 6.60 -9.39 -18.30
N ARG A 352 5.67 -8.55 -17.84
CA ARG A 352 5.77 -7.09 -17.98
C ARG A 352 5.93 -6.48 -16.59
N PHE A 353 6.62 -5.34 -16.51
CA PHE A 353 6.91 -4.69 -15.24
C PHE A 353 6.45 -3.24 -15.21
N CYS A 354 5.97 -2.82 -14.05
CA CYS A 354 5.71 -1.45 -13.66
C CYS A 354 6.51 -1.19 -12.37
N PHE A 355 7.31 -0.13 -12.35
CA PHE A 355 8.12 0.25 -11.19
C PHE A 355 7.69 1.66 -10.78
N PRO A 356 6.86 1.81 -9.74
CA PRO A 356 6.49 3.13 -9.23
C PRO A 356 7.73 3.95 -8.86
N PRO A 357 7.69 5.29 -8.98
CA PRO A 357 8.78 6.16 -8.55
C PRO A 357 9.20 5.90 -7.09
N MET A 358 10.50 5.64 -6.88
CA MET A 358 11.12 5.31 -5.58
C MET A 358 12.28 6.28 -5.24
N GLU A 359 12.39 7.39 -5.97
CA GLU A 359 13.50 8.34 -5.88
C GLU A 359 13.47 9.15 -4.56
N GLY A 360 14.64 9.62 -4.12
CA GLY A 360 14.77 10.44 -2.91
C GLY A 360 14.35 9.71 -1.63
N ASN A 361 13.45 10.33 -0.84
CA ASN A 361 12.99 9.83 0.46
C ASN A 361 11.88 8.76 0.38
N VAL A 362 11.60 8.21 -0.81
CA VAL A 362 10.63 7.12 -0.97
C VAL A 362 11.32 5.79 -0.69
N ASN A 363 10.84 5.06 0.32
CA ASN A 363 11.53 3.90 0.87
C ASN A 363 10.73 2.59 0.67
N ILE A 364 9.40 2.66 0.56
CA ILE A 364 8.54 1.45 0.52
C ILE A 364 7.40 1.58 -0.50
N MET A 365 7.21 0.58 -1.36
CA MET A 365 5.99 0.36 -2.13
C MET A 365 5.15 -0.70 -1.41
N HIS A 366 4.31 -0.26 -0.46
CA HIS A 366 3.55 -1.14 0.42
C HIS A 366 2.13 -1.44 -0.10
N SER A 367 1.63 -0.61 -1.02
CA SER A 367 0.37 -0.76 -1.75
C SER A 367 0.14 -2.17 -2.28
N LYS A 368 -1.14 -2.58 -2.23
CA LYS A 368 -1.61 -3.90 -2.62
C LYS A 368 -2.83 -3.73 -3.50
N LEU A 369 -2.66 -3.99 -4.79
CA LEU A 369 -3.66 -3.69 -5.81
C LEU A 369 -3.61 -4.76 -6.90
N GLN A 370 -4.77 -5.32 -7.24
CA GLN A 370 -4.93 -6.21 -8.38
C GLN A 370 -5.99 -5.63 -9.32
N ILE A 371 -5.68 -5.61 -10.61
CA ILE A 371 -6.56 -5.15 -11.68
C ILE A 371 -6.70 -6.32 -12.64
N LEU A 372 -7.85 -6.99 -12.59
CA LEU A 372 -8.10 -8.27 -13.23
C LEU A 372 -9.16 -8.09 -14.33
N ALA A 373 -8.77 -8.24 -15.59
CA ALA A 373 -9.66 -8.01 -16.73
C ALA A 373 -10.15 -9.34 -17.31
N HIS A 374 -11.47 -9.46 -17.42
CA HIS A 374 -12.21 -10.59 -17.95
C HIS A 374 -13.03 -10.14 -19.17
N PRO A 375 -13.51 -11.04 -20.05
CA PRO A 375 -14.30 -10.66 -21.23
C PRO A 375 -15.53 -9.80 -20.91
N THR A 376 -16.16 -10.01 -19.76
CA THR A 376 -17.42 -9.34 -19.37
C THR A 376 -17.25 -8.16 -18.40
N HIS A 377 -16.16 -8.11 -17.63
CA HIS A 377 -16.01 -7.18 -16.51
C HIS A 377 -14.54 -6.94 -16.13
N LEU A 378 -14.31 -5.91 -15.33
CA LEU A 378 -13.05 -5.62 -14.67
C LEU A 378 -13.22 -5.80 -13.17
N ARG A 379 -12.50 -6.75 -12.60
CA ARG A 379 -12.42 -6.96 -11.16
C ARG A 379 -11.27 -6.13 -10.58
N LEU A 380 -11.61 -5.19 -9.72
CA LEU A 380 -10.65 -4.43 -8.92
C LEU A 380 -10.55 -5.04 -7.53
N VAL A 381 -9.33 -5.30 -7.07
CA VAL A 381 -9.05 -5.96 -5.78
C VAL A 381 -8.07 -5.14 -4.97
N ILE A 382 -8.41 -4.86 -3.72
CA ILE A 382 -7.53 -4.13 -2.78
C ILE A 382 -7.43 -4.95 -1.49
N PRO A 383 -6.42 -5.85 -1.37
CA PRO A 383 -6.21 -6.66 -0.19
C PRO A 383 -5.22 -6.03 0.81
N SER A 384 -5.32 -6.40 2.09
CA SER A 384 -4.24 -6.18 3.07
C SER A 384 -3.11 -7.22 2.93
N ALA A 385 -3.39 -8.32 2.24
CA ALA A 385 -2.52 -9.46 1.98
C ALA A 385 -1.40 -9.15 0.98
N ASN A 386 -0.18 -9.66 1.26
CA ASN A 386 0.81 -9.84 0.19
C ASN A 386 0.41 -10.99 -0.75
N LEU A 387 1.07 -11.14 -1.90
CA LEU A 387 0.82 -12.25 -2.83
C LEU A 387 1.69 -13.46 -2.43
N THR A 388 1.36 -14.08 -1.29
CA THR A 388 2.06 -15.27 -0.75
C THR A 388 1.07 -16.31 -0.20
N PRO A 389 1.40 -17.63 -0.20
CA PRO A 389 0.55 -18.66 0.42
C PRO A 389 0.31 -18.44 1.92
N TYR A 390 1.22 -17.72 2.58
CA TYR A 390 1.14 -17.40 4.00
C TYR A 390 0.08 -16.34 4.29
N ASP A 391 0.07 -15.23 3.54
CA ASP A 391 -0.92 -14.15 3.66
C ASP A 391 -2.35 -14.58 3.27
N TRP A 392 -2.47 -15.57 2.36
CA TRP A 392 -3.75 -16.14 1.89
C TRP A 392 -4.16 -17.44 2.61
N GLY A 393 -3.49 -17.76 3.72
CA GLY A 393 -3.93 -18.79 4.66
C GLY A 393 -3.71 -20.24 4.24
N GLU A 394 -2.99 -20.49 3.13
CA GLU A 394 -2.55 -21.82 2.68
C GLU A 394 -1.43 -22.40 3.55
N SER A 395 -0.63 -21.56 4.22
CA SER A 395 0.36 -22.01 5.20
C SER A 395 -0.27 -22.34 6.55
N GLY A 396 -0.99 -23.47 6.65
CA GLY A 396 -1.54 -24.00 7.91
C GLY A 396 -2.72 -23.23 8.49
N GLY A 397 -3.16 -22.15 7.82
CA GLY A 397 -4.17 -21.23 8.35
C GLY A 397 -3.71 -20.61 9.67
N ILE A 398 -2.61 -19.84 9.62
CA ILE A 398 -2.01 -19.13 10.77
C ILE A 398 -2.34 -17.63 10.76
N LEU A 399 -2.41 -17.02 9.58
CA LEU A 399 -2.64 -15.59 9.39
C LEU A 399 -3.95 -15.35 8.63
N GLU A 400 -4.63 -14.25 8.92
CA GLU A 400 -5.69 -13.71 8.08
C GLU A 400 -5.50 -12.25 7.67
N ASN A 401 -6.10 -11.94 6.53
CA ASN A 401 -6.15 -10.64 5.88
C ASN A 401 -7.60 -10.31 5.50
N VAL A 402 -7.81 -9.09 5.01
CA VAL A 402 -9.07 -8.69 4.37
C VAL A 402 -8.82 -8.29 2.92
N VAL A 403 -9.87 -8.40 2.10
CA VAL A 403 -9.84 -8.18 0.66
C VAL A 403 -11.09 -7.41 0.26
N PHE A 404 -10.94 -6.19 -0.25
CA PHE A 404 -12.01 -5.55 -1.01
C PHE A 404 -12.00 -6.06 -2.45
N LEU A 405 -13.19 -6.31 -3.01
CA LEU A 405 -13.42 -6.61 -4.42
C LEU A 405 -14.57 -5.78 -4.95
N ILE A 406 -14.50 -5.32 -6.20
CA ILE A 406 -15.64 -4.85 -6.98
C ILE A 406 -15.51 -5.27 -8.45
N ASP A 407 -16.62 -5.73 -9.02
CA ASP A 407 -16.70 -6.22 -10.40
C ASP A 407 -17.43 -5.19 -11.28
N LEU A 408 -16.66 -4.43 -12.07
CA LEU A 408 -17.16 -3.35 -12.91
C LEU A 408 -17.57 -3.88 -14.30
N PRO A 409 -18.84 -3.77 -14.73
CA PRO A 409 -19.30 -4.28 -16.02
C PRO A 409 -18.54 -3.66 -17.19
N ARG A 410 -18.28 -4.42 -18.27
CA ARG A 410 -17.75 -3.85 -19.52
C ARG A 410 -18.84 -3.01 -20.21
N LEU A 411 -18.46 -1.83 -20.69
CA LEU A 411 -19.36 -0.97 -21.49
C LEU A 411 -19.71 -1.65 -22.83
N PRO A 412 -20.93 -1.44 -23.36
CA PRO A 412 -21.35 -2.02 -24.62
C PRO A 412 -20.54 -1.45 -25.80
N ASN A 413 -20.57 -2.15 -26.94
CA ASN A 413 -20.08 -1.69 -28.25
C ASN A 413 -18.60 -1.22 -28.33
N GLY A 414 -17.80 -1.42 -27.28
CA GLY A 414 -16.44 -0.88 -27.18
C GLY A 414 -16.35 0.59 -26.73
N GLU A 415 -17.44 1.13 -26.18
CA GLU A 415 -17.55 2.46 -25.61
C GLU A 415 -16.54 2.70 -24.46
N ARG A 416 -16.35 3.99 -24.11
CA ARG A 416 -15.42 4.41 -23.05
C ARG A 416 -16.01 5.55 -22.22
N ALA A 417 -15.84 5.44 -20.91
CA ALA A 417 -16.21 6.48 -19.94
C ALA A 417 -15.41 7.77 -20.17
N SER A 418 -16.11 8.86 -20.48
CA SER A 418 -15.56 10.22 -20.49
C SER A 418 -15.32 10.72 -19.06
N ASP A 419 -14.55 11.79 -18.88
CA ASP A 419 -14.11 12.25 -17.54
C ASP A 419 -15.27 12.71 -16.63
N ASP A 420 -16.37 13.19 -17.23
CA ASP A 420 -17.63 13.54 -16.56
C ASP A 420 -18.45 12.30 -16.11
N GLN A 421 -18.22 11.14 -16.71
CA GLN A 421 -18.83 9.87 -16.33
C GLN A 421 -18.04 9.12 -15.25
N LEU A 422 -16.76 9.48 -15.05
CA LEU A 422 -15.92 8.91 -13.99
C LEU A 422 -16.35 9.41 -12.61
N THR A 423 -16.47 8.48 -11.66
CA THR A 423 -16.68 8.77 -10.25
C THR A 423 -15.41 9.34 -9.59
N PRO A 424 -15.49 9.96 -8.40
CA PRO A 424 -14.31 10.36 -7.63
C PRO A 424 -13.36 9.17 -7.37
N PHE A 425 -13.89 8.00 -7.02
CA PHE A 425 -13.12 6.76 -6.89
C PHE A 425 -12.33 6.42 -8.16
N ALA A 426 -12.97 6.52 -9.33
CA ALA A 426 -12.32 6.23 -10.61
C ALA A 426 -11.25 7.28 -10.95
N GLN A 427 -11.54 8.57 -10.76
CA GLN A 427 -10.60 9.67 -11.01
C GLN A 427 -9.33 9.52 -10.15
N ASP A 428 -9.48 9.22 -8.86
CA ASP A 428 -8.35 9.07 -7.94
C ASP A 428 -7.57 7.74 -8.15
N LEU A 429 -8.26 6.66 -8.56
CA LEU A 429 -7.60 5.43 -9.01
C LEU A 429 -6.76 5.66 -10.29
N LEU A 430 -7.30 6.36 -11.30
CA LEU A 430 -6.55 6.66 -12.52
C LEU A 430 -5.37 7.60 -12.24
N TYR A 431 -5.54 8.63 -11.40
CA TYR A 431 -4.46 9.51 -10.94
C TYR A 431 -3.33 8.71 -10.26
N TYR A 432 -3.69 7.80 -9.35
CA TYR A 432 -2.75 6.91 -8.68
C TYR A 432 -1.99 6.00 -9.65
N LEU A 433 -2.68 5.40 -10.63
CA LEU A 433 -2.04 4.54 -11.64
C LEU A 433 -1.14 5.32 -12.61
N HIS A 434 -1.47 6.57 -12.93
CA HIS A 434 -0.60 7.47 -13.66
C HIS A 434 0.66 7.81 -12.86
N ALA A 435 0.53 8.11 -11.57
CA ALA A 435 1.67 8.37 -10.68
C ALA A 435 2.59 7.14 -10.55
N MET A 436 2.03 5.93 -10.48
CA MET A 436 2.79 4.67 -10.51
C MET A 436 3.57 4.42 -11.82
N THR A 437 3.37 5.22 -12.85
CA THR A 437 3.90 5.02 -14.23
C THR A 437 3.40 3.73 -14.89
N LEU A 438 2.17 3.28 -14.57
CA LEU A 438 1.55 2.19 -15.32
C LEU A 438 1.36 2.61 -16.79
N ALA A 439 1.59 1.67 -17.72
CA ALA A 439 1.60 1.99 -19.15
C ALA A 439 0.31 2.71 -19.59
N PRO A 440 0.36 3.88 -20.25
CA PRO A 440 -0.84 4.68 -20.53
C PRO A 440 -1.93 3.93 -21.30
N ARG A 441 -1.55 3.01 -22.21
CA ARG A 441 -2.50 2.14 -22.92
C ARG A 441 -3.27 1.19 -21.98
N THR A 442 -2.68 0.77 -20.87
CA THR A 442 -3.34 -0.06 -19.85
C THR A 442 -4.30 0.78 -19.01
N ILE A 443 -3.88 1.97 -18.58
CA ILE A 443 -4.73 2.91 -17.81
C ILE A 443 -5.96 3.31 -18.64
N GLU A 444 -5.75 3.76 -19.88
CA GLU A 444 -6.81 4.11 -20.81
C GLU A 444 -7.74 2.93 -21.14
N SER A 445 -7.26 1.69 -21.01
CA SER A 445 -8.07 0.49 -21.22
C SER A 445 -9.13 0.27 -20.13
N LEU A 446 -8.99 0.91 -18.96
CA LEU A 446 -9.91 0.86 -17.83
C LEU A 446 -11.22 1.61 -18.14
N ARG A 447 -11.19 2.64 -18.99
CA ARG A 447 -12.39 3.41 -19.37
C ARG A 447 -13.45 2.57 -20.09
N ARG A 448 -13.12 1.37 -20.57
CA ARG A 448 -14.05 0.43 -21.22
C ARG A 448 -14.98 -0.30 -20.23
N PHE A 449 -14.95 0.07 -18.95
CA PHE A 449 -15.76 -0.53 -17.89
C PHE A 449 -16.53 0.56 -17.15
N ASP A 450 -17.74 0.24 -16.69
CA ASP A 450 -18.61 1.18 -15.98
C ASP A 450 -18.19 1.30 -14.51
N PHE A 451 -17.78 2.51 -14.13
CA PHE A 451 -17.46 2.87 -12.75
C PHE A 451 -18.67 3.37 -11.94
N SER A 452 -19.88 3.43 -12.51
CA SER A 452 -21.06 4.05 -11.87
C SER A 452 -21.36 3.51 -10.46
N ASN A 453 -21.12 2.21 -10.23
CA ASN A 453 -21.26 1.53 -8.94
C ASN A 453 -20.11 1.79 -7.94
N THR A 454 -19.27 2.80 -8.17
CA THR A 454 -18.24 3.25 -7.21
C THR A 454 -18.57 4.61 -6.56
N LYS A 455 -19.77 5.16 -6.79
CA LYS A 455 -20.19 6.48 -6.26
C LYS A 455 -20.25 6.55 -4.72
N HIS A 456 -20.44 5.43 -4.03
CA HIS A 456 -20.41 5.31 -2.56
C HIS A 456 -19.03 4.97 -1.99
N LEU A 457 -18.00 4.95 -2.84
CA LEU A 457 -16.62 4.59 -2.50
C LEU A 457 -15.67 5.77 -2.74
N ALA A 458 -14.57 5.79 -2.00
CA ALA A 458 -13.44 6.67 -2.27
C ALA A 458 -12.13 5.85 -2.26
N PHE A 459 -11.25 6.11 -3.24
CA PHE A 459 -9.96 5.44 -3.35
C PHE A 459 -8.92 6.24 -2.56
N VAL A 460 -8.40 5.68 -1.48
CA VAL A 460 -7.51 6.37 -0.53
C VAL A 460 -6.07 5.90 -0.78
N HIS A 461 -5.15 6.83 -1.04
CA HIS A 461 -3.76 6.50 -1.36
C HIS A 461 -2.72 7.38 -0.67
N SER A 462 -1.53 6.82 -0.48
CA SER A 462 -0.27 7.56 -0.36
C SER A 462 0.56 7.30 -1.62
N ILE A 463 1.17 8.34 -2.16
CA ILE A 463 2.01 8.32 -3.37
C ILE A 463 3.39 8.80 -2.96
N GLY A 464 4.45 8.04 -3.21
CA GLY A 464 5.81 8.45 -2.87
C GLY A 464 6.22 9.77 -3.55
N GLY A 465 6.97 10.62 -2.83
CA GLY A 465 7.55 11.85 -3.39
C GLY A 465 7.15 13.13 -2.65
N SER A 466 7.34 14.28 -3.30
CA SER A 466 6.99 15.61 -2.77
C SER A 466 5.74 16.17 -3.45
N HIS A 467 4.71 16.48 -2.68
CA HIS A 467 3.40 16.94 -3.17
C HIS A 467 3.10 18.37 -2.74
N PHE A 468 2.45 19.13 -3.63
CA PHE A 468 2.15 20.56 -3.45
C PHE A 468 0.69 20.88 -3.80
N GLY A 469 0.21 22.09 -3.46
CA GLY A 469 -1.05 22.65 -3.97
C GLY A 469 -2.28 21.77 -3.77
N MET A 470 -2.83 21.24 -4.88
CA MET A 470 -3.98 20.32 -4.87
C MET A 470 -3.57 18.85 -4.68
N GLU A 471 -2.38 18.46 -5.14
CA GLU A 471 -1.87 17.08 -5.05
C GLU A 471 -1.58 16.68 -3.60
N LEU A 472 -1.03 17.63 -2.82
CA LEU A 472 -0.89 17.57 -1.37
C LEU A 472 -2.20 17.23 -0.66
N GLN A 473 -3.34 17.61 -1.24
CA GLN A 473 -4.68 17.38 -0.69
C GLN A 473 -5.36 16.11 -1.23
N ARG A 474 -4.74 15.43 -2.21
CA ARG A 474 -5.23 14.16 -2.79
C ARG A 474 -4.62 12.93 -2.12
N THR A 475 -3.45 13.06 -1.50
CA THR A 475 -2.64 11.93 -1.02
C THR A 475 -2.41 11.98 0.51
N GLY A 476 -2.13 10.83 1.13
CA GLY A 476 -1.87 10.72 2.57
C GLY A 476 -3.06 11.11 3.46
N TYR A 477 -2.79 11.58 4.68
CA TYR A 477 -3.84 12.01 5.61
C TYR A 477 -4.72 13.18 5.11
N PRO A 478 -4.24 14.16 4.31
CA PRO A 478 -5.13 15.12 3.64
C PRO A 478 -6.06 14.46 2.63
N GLY A 479 -5.56 13.48 1.87
CA GLY A 479 -6.33 12.65 0.95
C GLY A 479 -7.47 11.93 1.67
N LEU A 480 -7.18 11.27 2.79
CA LEU A 480 -8.20 10.63 3.66
C LEU A 480 -9.31 11.62 4.05
N GLY A 481 -8.96 12.82 4.51
CA GLY A 481 -9.94 13.84 4.89
C GLY A 481 -10.78 14.36 3.71
N ASN A 482 -10.21 14.42 2.51
CA ASN A 482 -10.97 14.75 1.31
C ASN A 482 -11.85 13.59 0.81
N CYS A 483 -11.45 12.34 0.98
CA CYS A 483 -12.31 11.17 0.73
C CYS A 483 -13.51 11.12 1.69
N VAL A 484 -13.31 11.44 2.98
CA VAL A 484 -14.40 11.61 3.95
C VAL A 484 -15.34 12.76 3.55
N ARG A 485 -14.79 13.87 3.05
CA ARG A 485 -15.59 15.01 2.55
C ARG A 485 -16.37 14.67 1.28
N SER A 486 -15.78 14.00 0.30
CA SER A 486 -16.39 13.73 -1.01
C SER A 486 -17.59 12.78 -0.93
N LEU A 487 -17.56 11.83 0.03
CA LEU A 487 -18.71 10.97 0.36
C LEU A 487 -19.74 11.64 1.30
N GLY A 488 -19.55 12.90 1.69
CA GLY A 488 -20.46 13.62 2.59
C GLY A 488 -20.37 13.19 4.07
N LEU A 489 -19.34 12.44 4.45
CA LEU A 489 -19.16 11.83 5.78
C LEU A 489 -18.44 12.73 6.80
N HIS A 490 -18.12 13.97 6.42
CA HIS A 490 -17.41 14.93 7.27
C HIS A 490 -18.28 15.45 8.43
N THR A 491 -17.68 15.69 9.60
CA THR A 491 -18.43 16.11 10.79
C THR A 491 -17.57 16.84 11.82
N ASP A 492 -18.16 17.84 12.47
CA ASP A 492 -17.59 18.50 13.65
C ASP A 492 -17.94 17.76 14.96
N HIS A 493 -18.72 16.67 14.90
CA HIS A 493 -19.06 15.86 16.07
C HIS A 493 -17.95 14.89 16.49
N PRO A 494 -17.95 14.44 17.75
CA PRO A 494 -17.07 13.39 18.24
C PRO A 494 -17.18 12.09 17.45
N LEU A 495 -16.03 11.49 17.15
CA LEU A 495 -15.86 10.17 16.56
C LEU A 495 -15.48 9.14 17.64
N GLU A 496 -16.08 7.95 17.61
CA GLU A 496 -15.43 6.72 18.09
C GLU A 496 -14.60 6.15 16.94
N ILE A 497 -13.36 5.73 17.24
CA ILE A 497 -12.41 5.23 16.25
C ILE A 497 -11.78 3.92 16.73
N GLU A 498 -11.96 2.86 15.94
CA GLU A 498 -11.24 1.59 16.07
C GLU A 498 -10.25 1.43 14.91
N TYR A 499 -8.94 1.53 15.20
CA TYR A 499 -7.88 1.27 14.22
C TYR A 499 -7.25 -0.11 14.49
N VAL A 500 -7.37 -1.03 13.53
CA VAL A 500 -6.68 -2.32 13.51
C VAL A 500 -5.45 -2.21 12.62
N THR A 501 -4.29 -2.65 13.11
CA THR A 501 -3.03 -2.54 12.37
C THR A 501 -2.10 -3.72 12.66
N SER A 502 -1.32 -4.14 11.65
CA SER A 502 -0.31 -5.20 11.82
C SER A 502 1.10 -4.66 12.05
N SER A 503 1.36 -3.40 11.68
CA SER A 503 2.57 -2.68 12.09
C SER A 503 2.20 -1.30 12.64
N MET A 504 3.04 -0.73 13.49
CA MET A 504 2.77 0.50 14.21
C MET A 504 4.05 1.29 14.41
N GLY A 505 4.02 2.58 14.10
CA GLY A 505 5.17 3.47 14.28
C GLY A 505 5.27 4.04 15.69
N ASN A 506 6.09 5.09 15.84
CA ASN A 506 6.02 5.95 17.02
C ASN A 506 4.67 6.72 17.01
N LEU A 507 3.81 6.45 17.98
CA LEU A 507 2.54 7.17 18.14
C LEU A 507 2.68 8.22 19.23
N ASP A 508 2.25 9.44 18.93
CA ASP A 508 2.15 10.53 19.90
C ASP A 508 0.78 11.24 19.80
N ASP A 509 0.58 12.19 20.72
CA ASP A 509 -0.61 13.03 20.85
C ASP A 509 -0.88 13.86 19.56
N ARG A 510 0.16 14.34 18.89
CA ARG A 510 0.08 15.09 17.61
C ARG A 510 -0.36 14.19 16.46
N PHE A 511 0.22 13.00 16.34
CA PHE A 511 -0.11 12.00 15.33
C PHE A 511 -1.60 11.63 15.41
N LEU A 512 -2.08 11.34 16.63
CA LEU A 512 -3.48 11.00 16.85
C LEU A 512 -4.43 12.16 16.56
N ARG A 513 -4.10 13.40 16.96
CA ARG A 513 -4.89 14.58 16.54
C ARG A 513 -4.98 14.68 15.03
N THR A 514 -3.87 14.47 14.32
CA THR A 514 -3.84 14.54 12.85
C THR A 514 -4.73 13.49 12.21
N MET A 515 -4.65 12.23 12.64
CA MET A 515 -5.51 11.14 12.13
C MET A 515 -6.98 11.31 12.50
N TYR A 516 -7.30 11.81 13.69
CA TYR A 516 -8.67 12.10 14.11
C TYR A 516 -9.30 13.23 13.29
N LEU A 517 -8.54 14.31 13.05
CA LEU A 517 -8.98 15.41 12.20
C LEU A 517 -9.18 14.96 10.75
N ALA A 518 -8.29 14.14 10.20
CA ALA A 518 -8.48 13.53 8.89
C ALA A 518 -9.74 12.66 8.86
N ALA A 519 -10.02 11.88 9.91
CA ALA A 519 -11.25 11.10 10.03
C ALA A 519 -12.53 11.95 10.18
N GLN A 520 -12.44 13.18 10.68
CA GLN A 520 -13.53 14.18 10.65
C GLN A 520 -13.68 14.85 9.26
N GLY A 521 -12.74 14.63 8.34
CA GLY A 521 -12.72 15.21 7.00
C GLY A 521 -11.76 16.40 6.84
N ASP A 522 -10.86 16.69 7.77
CA ASP A 522 -9.90 17.80 7.61
C ASP A 522 -8.88 17.52 6.50
N ASN A 523 -8.63 18.49 5.62
CA ASN A 523 -7.58 18.39 4.58
C ASN A 523 -6.17 18.65 5.13
N GLY A 524 -5.96 18.43 6.43
CA GLY A 524 -4.70 18.56 7.16
C GLY A 524 -4.28 19.98 7.54
N PHE A 525 -5.01 21.01 7.08
CA PHE A 525 -4.66 22.40 7.37
C PHE A 525 -4.95 22.83 8.82
N LYS A 526 -5.76 22.12 9.61
CA LYS A 526 -5.95 22.44 11.03
C LYS A 526 -4.67 22.23 11.85
N GLU A 527 -4.04 21.04 11.79
CA GLU A 527 -2.76 20.78 12.48
C GLU A 527 -1.64 21.68 11.96
N TYR A 528 -1.55 21.82 10.63
CA TYR A 528 -0.50 22.61 10.01
C TYR A 528 -0.53 24.07 10.48
N LYS A 529 -1.71 24.67 10.63
CA LYS A 529 -1.86 26.01 11.20
C LYS A 529 -1.51 26.06 12.67
N TRP A 530 -2.05 25.15 13.51
CA TRP A 530 -1.73 25.10 14.95
C TRP A 530 -0.21 25.00 15.24
N ARG A 531 0.55 24.39 14.34
CA ARG A 531 2.01 24.23 14.42
C ARG A 531 2.81 25.38 13.79
N THR A 532 2.30 26.05 12.76
CA THR A 532 3.05 27.08 12.01
C THR A 532 2.64 28.53 12.31
N GLU A 533 1.44 28.75 12.84
CA GLU A 533 0.94 30.02 13.34
C GLU A 533 1.12 30.04 14.87
N LYS A 534 1.67 31.13 15.45
CA LYS A 534 2.10 31.17 16.86
C LYS A 534 0.98 30.77 17.84
N PRO A 535 1.07 29.62 18.55
CA PRO A 535 0.02 29.20 19.46
C PRO A 535 0.27 29.73 20.89
N ALA A 536 -0.70 30.45 21.44
CA ALA A 536 -1.06 30.18 22.82
C ALA A 536 -1.78 28.81 22.80
N ARG A 537 -1.25 27.80 23.51
CA ARG A 537 -1.71 26.40 23.45
C ARG A 537 -3.25 26.35 23.52
N CYS A 538 -3.88 25.97 22.42
CA CYS A 538 -5.29 26.29 22.24
C CYS A 538 -6.16 25.38 23.09
N LYS A 539 -7.22 25.91 23.73
CA LYS A 539 -8.16 25.09 24.52
C LYS A 539 -8.75 23.94 23.69
N MET A 540 -8.99 24.18 22.39
CA MET A 540 -9.48 23.18 21.44
C MET A 540 -8.50 22.02 21.25
N GLU A 541 -7.18 22.27 21.30
CA GLU A 541 -6.16 21.23 21.13
C GLU A 541 -6.18 20.26 22.32
N THR A 542 -6.19 20.80 23.55
CA THR A 542 -6.29 20.00 24.78
C THR A 542 -7.61 19.22 24.86
N GLN A 543 -8.73 19.86 24.49
CA GLN A 543 -10.05 19.21 24.45
C GLN A 543 -10.09 18.04 23.46
N LEU A 544 -9.47 18.20 22.28
CA LEU A 544 -9.36 17.13 21.29
C LEU A 544 -8.48 15.96 21.80
N SER A 545 -7.37 16.25 22.48
CA SER A 545 -6.53 15.22 23.11
C SER A 545 -7.28 14.43 24.20
N GLU A 546 -8.09 15.10 25.03
CA GLU A 546 -8.96 14.42 26.01
C GLU A 546 -10.02 13.53 25.33
N GLU A 547 -10.60 13.98 24.23
CA GLU A 547 -11.59 13.24 23.46
C GLU A 547 -10.99 11.99 22.79
N ILE A 548 -9.81 12.12 22.17
CA ILE A 548 -9.04 11.01 21.61
C ILE A 548 -8.74 9.97 22.70
N GLY A 549 -8.32 10.40 23.89
CA GLY A 549 -8.15 9.52 25.06
C GLY A 549 -9.40 8.68 25.36
N ARG A 550 -10.57 9.32 25.29
CA ARG A 550 -11.87 8.68 25.57
C ARG A 550 -12.38 7.81 24.43
N ARG A 551 -12.04 8.07 23.16
CA ARG A 551 -12.75 7.49 21.98
C ARG A 551 -11.89 6.80 20.91
N PHE A 552 -10.56 6.94 20.93
CA PHE A 552 -9.66 6.27 19.98
C PHE A 552 -9.14 4.94 20.55
N ARG A 553 -9.14 3.87 19.76
CA ARG A 553 -8.66 2.53 20.16
C ARG A 553 -7.74 1.94 19.10
N VAL A 554 -6.56 1.49 19.52
CA VAL A 554 -5.54 0.87 18.66
C VAL A 554 -5.48 -0.61 18.94
N TYR A 555 -5.84 -1.43 17.95
CA TYR A 555 -5.82 -2.88 18.04
C TYR A 555 -4.52 -3.41 17.44
N PHE A 556 -3.65 -3.93 18.30
CA PHE A 556 -2.40 -4.63 17.96
C PHE A 556 -2.27 -5.87 18.87
N PRO A 557 -1.69 -7.00 18.43
CA PRO A 557 -1.64 -8.21 19.26
C PRO A 557 -0.63 -8.07 20.42
N SER A 558 -1.01 -8.59 21.59
CA SER A 558 -0.05 -8.82 22.67
C SER A 558 0.90 -9.98 22.36
N GLU A 559 2.04 -10.01 23.04
CA GLU A 559 3.02 -11.10 22.94
C GLU A 559 2.40 -12.47 23.28
N GLN A 560 1.48 -12.50 24.24
CA GLN A 560 0.74 -13.69 24.62
C GLN A 560 -0.20 -14.16 23.49
N THR A 561 -0.91 -13.23 22.83
CA THR A 561 -1.77 -13.56 21.67
C THR A 561 -0.98 -14.15 20.50
N VAL A 562 0.29 -13.76 20.33
CA VAL A 562 1.20 -14.41 19.36
C VAL A 562 1.64 -15.80 19.82
N LYS A 563 2.05 -15.96 21.09
CA LYS A 563 2.44 -17.25 21.67
C LYS A 563 1.31 -18.29 21.69
N GLU A 564 0.05 -17.85 21.83
CA GLU A 564 -1.16 -18.68 21.78
C GLU A 564 -1.71 -18.90 20.35
N SER A 565 -1.10 -18.30 19.32
CA SER A 565 -1.52 -18.48 17.93
C SER A 565 -1.10 -19.83 17.34
N LYS A 566 -1.76 -20.27 16.27
CA LYS A 566 -1.49 -21.55 15.59
C LYS A 566 -0.04 -21.72 15.11
N GLY A 567 0.67 -20.63 14.82
CA GLY A 567 2.07 -20.66 14.36
C GLY A 567 3.08 -20.17 15.40
N GLY A 568 2.63 -19.77 16.60
CA GLY A 568 3.47 -19.20 17.63
C GLY A 568 4.26 -17.96 17.19
N THR A 569 5.43 -17.77 17.80
CA THR A 569 6.34 -16.64 17.56
C THR A 569 6.90 -16.61 16.14
N ASN A 570 7.24 -17.78 15.60
CA ASN A 570 7.95 -17.93 14.32
C ASN A 570 7.07 -17.59 13.09
N ALA A 571 5.78 -17.32 13.32
CA ALA A 571 4.81 -16.96 12.30
C ALA A 571 4.16 -15.58 12.59
N ALA A 572 4.90 -14.67 13.23
CA ALA A 572 4.50 -13.28 13.45
C ALA A 572 5.49 -12.26 12.86
N GLY A 573 6.44 -12.68 12.01
CA GLY A 573 7.44 -11.82 11.36
C GLY A 573 6.89 -10.79 10.35
N THR A 574 5.59 -10.80 10.07
CA THR A 574 4.87 -9.74 9.31
C THR A 574 4.09 -8.78 10.22
N ILE A 575 4.26 -8.90 11.54
CA ILE A 575 3.59 -8.07 12.55
C ILE A 575 4.67 -7.28 13.31
N CYS A 576 4.92 -6.04 12.90
CA CYS A 576 6.14 -5.31 13.23
C CYS A 576 5.86 -4.12 14.15
N PHE A 577 6.43 -4.13 15.36
CA PHE A 577 6.43 -3.00 16.29
C PHE A 577 7.73 -3.02 17.11
N ARG A 578 8.35 -1.85 17.36
CA ARG A 578 9.57 -1.72 18.16
C ARG A 578 9.24 -1.42 19.62
N SER A 579 9.94 -2.10 20.53
CA SER A 579 9.92 -1.79 21.96
C SER A 579 10.35 -0.35 22.27
N LYS A 580 11.26 0.24 21.48
CA LYS A 580 11.70 1.65 21.65
C LYS A 580 10.55 2.67 21.55
N TRP A 581 9.54 2.40 20.70
CA TRP A 581 8.38 3.28 20.56
C TRP A 581 7.35 3.07 21.67
N TYR A 582 6.98 1.83 21.98
CA TYR A 582 6.05 1.56 23.10
C TYR A 582 6.58 2.07 24.45
N ASN A 583 7.91 2.03 24.64
CA ASN A 583 8.55 2.48 25.86
C ASN A 583 8.74 4.00 25.93
N ALA A 584 8.53 4.76 24.85
CA ALA A 584 8.62 6.21 24.86
C ALA A 584 7.60 6.84 25.83
N SER A 585 7.99 7.91 26.53
CA SER A 585 7.13 8.56 27.54
C SER A 585 5.83 9.12 26.96
N ALA A 586 5.87 9.62 25.72
CA ALA A 586 4.72 10.15 24.99
C ALA A 586 3.77 9.07 24.42
N PHE A 587 4.14 7.78 24.43
CA PHE A 587 3.36 6.75 23.74
C PHE A 587 2.00 6.50 24.45
N PRO A 588 0.87 6.55 23.72
CA PRO A 588 -0.49 6.56 24.26
C PRO A 588 -1.00 5.15 24.61
N ARG A 589 -0.35 4.51 25.60
CA ARG A 589 -0.57 3.11 26.00
C ARG A 589 -2.03 2.77 26.34
N ASP A 590 -2.77 3.69 26.95
CA ASP A 590 -4.16 3.47 27.38
C ASP A 590 -5.16 3.25 26.23
N LEU A 591 -4.76 3.56 24.99
CA LEU A 591 -5.56 3.32 23.78
C LEU A 591 -5.41 1.88 23.24
N MET A 592 -4.38 1.15 23.69
CA MET A 592 -4.01 -0.18 23.18
C MET A 592 -5.02 -1.26 23.57
N ARG A 593 -5.42 -2.07 22.59
CA ARG A 593 -6.35 -3.19 22.74
C ARG A 593 -5.77 -4.45 22.11
N ASP A 594 -5.84 -5.56 22.83
CA ASP A 594 -5.23 -6.83 22.44
C ASP A 594 -5.95 -7.44 21.23
N CYS A 595 -5.29 -7.41 20.07
CA CYS A 595 -5.89 -7.75 18.79
C CYS A 595 -6.01 -9.26 18.59
N GLN A 596 -7.09 -9.83 19.11
CA GLN A 596 -7.46 -11.24 18.96
C GLN A 596 -8.46 -11.40 17.81
N SER A 597 -8.25 -12.39 16.94
CA SER A 597 -9.22 -12.70 15.87
C SER A 597 -10.46 -13.42 16.41
N ARG A 598 -11.63 -13.14 15.81
CA ARG A 598 -12.85 -13.95 15.99
C ARG A 598 -12.66 -15.40 15.51
N ARG A 599 -11.70 -15.67 14.62
CA ARG A 599 -11.22 -17.02 14.28
C ARG A 599 -10.08 -17.41 15.24
N LYS A 600 -10.43 -18.05 16.37
CA LYS A 600 -9.48 -18.40 17.43
C LYS A 600 -8.22 -19.08 16.89
N GLY A 601 -7.05 -18.51 17.25
CA GLY A 601 -5.73 -19.01 16.86
C GLY A 601 -5.16 -18.39 15.58
N LEU A 602 -5.91 -17.56 14.85
CA LEU A 602 -5.37 -16.72 13.76
C LEU A 602 -4.79 -15.42 14.28
N LEU A 603 -3.64 -15.04 13.71
CA LEU A 603 -3.11 -13.69 13.73
C LEU A 603 -3.69 -12.87 12.56
N MET A 604 -3.61 -11.55 12.65
CA MET A 604 -4.14 -10.63 11.63
C MET A 604 -3.03 -9.77 11.01
N HIS A 605 -2.97 -9.75 9.69
CA HIS A 605 -2.12 -8.83 8.90
C HIS A 605 -2.96 -7.72 8.23
N ASN A 606 -4.22 -7.55 8.64
CA ASN A 606 -5.11 -6.52 8.15
C ASN A 606 -4.81 -5.11 8.70
N LYS A 607 -5.24 -4.10 7.93
CA LYS A 607 -5.20 -2.69 8.30
C LYS A 607 -6.58 -2.12 8.02
N MET A 608 -7.28 -1.71 9.08
CA MET A 608 -8.68 -1.30 9.02
C MET A 608 -8.91 -0.15 9.98
N LEU A 609 -9.58 0.91 9.52
CA LEU A 609 -9.97 2.06 10.32
C LEU A 609 -11.48 2.15 10.29
N PHE A 610 -12.14 1.82 11.40
CA PHE A 610 -13.59 1.97 11.57
C PHE A 610 -13.88 3.27 12.33
N VAL A 611 -14.85 4.06 11.84
CA VAL A 611 -15.20 5.37 12.40
C VAL A 611 -16.71 5.49 12.53
N ARG A 612 -17.18 5.90 13.71
CA ARG A 612 -18.60 6.02 14.04
C ARG A 612 -18.88 7.35 14.75
N SER A 613 -19.95 8.06 14.36
CA SER A 613 -20.38 9.31 14.98
C SER A 613 -21.90 9.43 15.05
N GLN A 614 -22.35 10.28 15.97
CA GLN A 614 -23.77 10.50 16.28
C GLN A 614 -24.50 11.33 15.20
N LYS A 615 -25.84 11.24 15.19
CA LYS A 615 -26.69 12.13 14.39
C LYS A 615 -26.50 13.60 14.75
N SER A 616 -26.68 14.49 13.77
CA SER A 616 -26.56 15.94 13.90
C SER A 616 -27.82 16.64 13.40
N GLN A 617 -28.11 17.86 13.88
CA GLN A 617 -29.14 18.70 13.23
C GLN A 617 -28.77 19.07 11.78
N LYS A 618 -27.47 19.04 11.43
CA LYS A 618 -26.99 19.26 10.06
C LYS A 618 -26.84 17.96 9.23
N SER A 619 -26.89 16.79 9.88
CA SER A 619 -26.81 15.48 9.23
C SER A 619 -27.77 14.51 9.94
N PRO A 620 -28.98 14.30 9.40
CA PRO A 620 -30.05 13.55 10.08
C PRO A 620 -29.80 12.03 10.13
N GLN A 621 -28.80 11.54 9.38
CA GLN A 621 -28.33 10.15 9.43
C GLN A 621 -27.07 10.05 10.31
N PRO A 622 -26.85 8.92 11.00
CA PRO A 622 -25.64 8.75 11.78
C PRO A 622 -24.47 8.46 10.84
N ILE A 623 -23.24 8.71 11.27
CA ILE A 623 -22.06 8.43 10.44
C ILE A 623 -21.47 7.11 10.89
N ALA A 624 -21.32 6.17 9.96
CA ALA A 624 -20.50 4.98 10.10
C ALA A 624 -19.76 4.78 8.78
N TRP A 625 -18.44 4.69 8.82
CA TRP A 625 -17.62 4.37 7.64
C TRP A 625 -16.37 3.59 8.06
N ALA A 626 -15.77 2.90 7.10
CA ALA A 626 -14.47 2.27 7.33
C ALA A 626 -13.52 2.44 6.14
N TYR A 627 -12.22 2.43 6.42
CA TYR A 627 -11.14 2.26 5.45
C TYR A 627 -10.57 0.85 5.56
N VAL A 628 -10.24 0.24 4.42
CA VAL A 628 -9.50 -1.03 4.30
C VAL A 628 -8.40 -0.86 3.26
N GLY A 629 -7.19 -1.34 3.56
CA GLY A 629 -6.09 -1.30 2.60
C GLY A 629 -4.75 -1.74 3.17
N SER A 630 -3.67 -1.10 2.71
CA SER A 630 -2.30 -1.39 3.13
C SER A 630 -1.82 -0.51 4.29
N ALA A 631 -2.37 0.70 4.50
CA ALA A 631 -1.77 1.69 5.38
C ALA A 631 -1.78 1.28 6.86
N ASN A 632 -0.59 1.07 7.43
CA ASN A 632 -0.38 0.83 8.86
C ASN A 632 -0.58 2.12 9.68
N LEU A 633 -0.75 1.99 10.99
CA LEU A 633 -0.81 3.14 11.90
C LEU A 633 0.61 3.70 12.14
N SER A 634 1.12 4.46 11.17
CA SER A 634 2.45 5.09 11.22
C SER A 634 2.51 6.40 10.44
N GLU A 635 3.50 7.24 10.76
CA GLU A 635 3.82 8.42 9.95
C GLU A 635 4.29 8.04 8.53
N SER A 636 4.99 6.91 8.37
CA SER A 636 5.50 6.45 7.08
C SER A 636 4.38 6.08 6.11
N ALA A 637 3.25 5.54 6.59
CA ALA A 637 2.12 5.17 5.76
C ALA A 637 1.21 6.37 5.45
N TRP A 638 0.78 7.10 6.48
CA TRP A 638 -0.20 8.20 6.34
C TRP A 638 0.41 9.58 6.05
N GLN A 639 1.74 9.70 6.09
CA GLN A 639 2.48 10.95 5.89
C GLN A 639 2.16 12.03 6.95
N VAL A 640 1.64 11.58 8.09
CA VAL A 640 1.30 12.43 9.24
C VAL A 640 2.54 13.18 9.71
N GLY A 641 2.35 14.46 10.01
CA GLY A 641 3.40 15.34 10.46
C GLY A 641 4.40 15.81 9.39
N ARG A 642 4.42 15.17 8.20
CA ARG A 642 5.33 15.47 7.06
C ARG A 642 4.87 16.63 6.18
N MET A 643 3.77 17.30 6.52
CA MET A 643 3.38 18.57 5.92
C MET A 643 4.25 19.70 6.49
N VAL A 644 5.15 20.23 5.66
CA VAL A 644 6.17 21.23 6.01
C VAL A 644 6.04 22.47 5.14
N LYS A 645 6.56 23.61 5.61
CA LYS A 645 6.66 24.82 4.79
C LYS A 645 7.91 24.72 3.91
N ASP A 646 7.76 24.82 2.59
CA ASP A 646 8.90 24.72 1.69
C ASP A 646 9.88 25.89 1.88
N ARG A 647 11.18 25.60 1.73
CA ARG A 647 12.25 26.59 1.95
C ARG A 647 12.34 27.62 0.84
N VAL A 648 11.94 27.29 -0.39
CA VAL A 648 11.98 28.16 -1.57
C VAL A 648 10.64 28.85 -1.77
N THR A 649 9.57 28.10 -2.08
CA THR A 649 8.26 28.70 -2.46
C THR A 649 7.52 29.30 -1.27
N LYS A 650 7.87 28.89 -0.04
CA LYS A 650 7.16 29.19 1.22
C LYS A 650 5.75 28.61 1.31
N GLU A 651 5.35 27.75 0.38
CA GLU A 651 4.06 27.06 0.37
C GLU A 651 4.09 25.77 1.23
N PRO A 652 2.94 25.20 1.60
CA PRO A 652 2.88 23.86 2.18
C PRO A 652 3.31 22.78 1.18
N LYS A 653 4.13 21.85 1.64
CA LYS A 653 4.60 20.67 0.92
C LYS A 653 4.43 19.42 1.78
N LEU A 654 3.94 18.33 1.20
CA LEU A 654 3.80 17.03 1.86
C LEU A 654 4.84 16.06 1.30
N ASN A 655 5.80 15.65 2.13
CA ASN A 655 6.79 14.64 1.77
C ASN A 655 6.26 13.25 2.11
N CYS A 656 6.18 12.36 1.13
CA CYS A 656 5.62 11.02 1.28
C CYS A 656 6.71 9.95 1.14
N SER A 657 6.89 9.09 2.15
CA SER A 657 7.91 8.03 2.13
C SER A 657 7.43 6.69 1.56
N ASN A 658 6.11 6.45 1.58
CA ASN A 658 5.52 5.17 1.17
C ASN A 658 4.49 5.37 0.04
N TRP A 659 4.40 4.36 -0.83
CA TRP A 659 3.16 4.09 -1.55
C TRP A 659 2.25 3.23 -0.66
N GLU A 660 1.02 3.69 -0.46
CA GLU A 660 -0.05 2.94 0.20
C GLU A 660 -1.32 3.06 -0.64
N CYS A 661 -2.20 2.07 -0.61
CA CYS A 661 -3.53 2.18 -1.20
C CYS A 661 -4.60 1.51 -0.34
N GLY A 662 -5.85 1.86 -0.59
CA GLY A 662 -7.01 1.37 0.13
C GLY A 662 -8.30 1.95 -0.44
N VAL A 663 -9.41 1.56 0.17
CA VAL A 663 -10.75 2.03 -0.15
C VAL A 663 -11.45 2.45 1.13
N LEU A 664 -12.19 3.54 1.05
CA LEU A 664 -13.09 4.02 2.08
C LEU A 664 -14.53 3.87 1.57
N PHE A 665 -15.38 3.30 2.41
CA PHE A 665 -16.81 3.08 2.15
C PHE A 665 -17.64 3.58 3.34
N SER A 666 -18.77 4.22 3.04
CA SER A 666 -19.84 4.38 4.02
C SER A 666 -20.38 3.01 4.42
N GLY A 667 -20.72 2.83 5.70
CA GLY A 667 -21.68 1.80 6.10
C GLY A 667 -23.01 2.05 5.39
N SER A 668 -23.75 0.98 5.07
CA SER A 668 -24.91 1.09 4.18
C SER A 668 -26.04 1.92 4.82
N LEU A 669 -26.54 2.92 4.08
CA LEU A 669 -27.73 3.68 4.46
C LEU A 669 -29.00 2.80 4.61
N THR A 670 -28.97 1.55 4.12
CA THR A 670 -30.11 0.62 4.21
C THR A 670 -30.42 0.18 5.64
N ASP A 671 -29.43 0.12 6.55
CA ASP A 671 -29.62 -0.40 7.92
C ASP A 671 -29.34 0.63 9.03
N LEU A 672 -28.82 1.82 8.73
CA LEU A 672 -28.68 2.92 9.71
C LEU A 672 -30.03 3.50 10.20
N ASN A 673 -31.15 3.00 9.66
CA ASN A 673 -32.52 3.25 10.11
C ASN A 673 -33.15 2.06 10.86
N ALA A 674 -32.45 0.93 11.00
CA ALA A 674 -32.89 -0.19 11.84
C ALA A 674 -32.79 0.20 13.33
N PRO A 675 -33.84 0.04 14.16
CA PRO A 675 -33.81 0.44 15.57
C PRO A 675 -32.76 -0.27 16.45
N ALA A 676 -32.11 -1.32 15.96
CA ALA A 676 -31.03 -2.02 16.65
C ALA A 676 -29.65 -1.35 16.43
N ALA A 677 -29.38 -0.80 15.24
CA ALA A 677 -28.06 -0.28 14.87
C ALA A 677 -27.68 1.03 15.57
N VAL A 678 -28.67 1.76 16.09
CA VAL A 678 -28.49 3.05 16.80
C VAL A 678 -29.16 2.98 18.17
N PRO A 679 -28.41 2.71 19.25
CA PRO A 679 -28.93 2.74 20.62
C PRO A 679 -29.41 4.15 21.02
N LYS A 680 -30.01 4.26 22.22
CA LYS A 680 -30.48 5.53 22.80
C LYS A 680 -29.39 6.63 22.93
N SER A 681 -28.12 6.29 22.74
CA SER A 681 -26.99 7.23 22.63
C SER A 681 -26.94 8.01 21.30
N GLY A 682 -27.69 7.61 20.26
CA GLY A 682 -27.71 8.27 18.96
C GLY A 682 -26.49 8.02 18.07
N MET A 683 -25.60 7.10 18.47
CA MET A 683 -24.32 6.77 17.84
C MET A 683 -24.29 5.28 17.46
N PRO A 684 -23.87 4.89 16.24
CA PRO A 684 -23.88 3.49 15.80
C PRO A 684 -23.02 2.55 16.63
N THR A 685 -23.44 1.29 16.75
CA THR A 685 -22.57 0.19 17.20
C THR A 685 -21.64 -0.28 16.06
N MET A 686 -20.75 -1.24 16.34
CA MET A 686 -19.95 -1.91 15.29
C MET A 686 -20.81 -2.80 14.37
N GLU A 687 -22.04 -3.12 14.74
CA GLU A 687 -22.99 -3.91 13.93
C GLU A 687 -23.45 -3.12 12.68
N ALA A 688 -23.28 -1.80 12.67
CA ALA A 688 -23.49 -0.94 11.50
C ALA A 688 -22.55 -1.23 10.31
N PHE A 689 -21.58 -2.14 10.49
CA PHE A 689 -20.71 -2.66 9.43
C PHE A 689 -21.06 -4.08 8.99
N ASP A 690 -21.89 -4.83 9.74
CA ASP A 690 -22.19 -6.23 9.45
C ASP A 690 -22.89 -6.38 8.08
N GLY A 691 -22.68 -7.53 7.45
CA GLY A 691 -23.13 -7.81 6.07
C GLY A 691 -22.34 -7.08 4.97
N SER A 692 -21.71 -5.94 5.26
CA SER A 692 -20.95 -5.14 4.28
C SER A 692 -19.43 -5.26 4.45
N ILE A 693 -18.96 -5.17 5.70
CA ILE A 693 -17.53 -5.12 6.05
C ILE A 693 -17.31 -6.02 7.28
N PRO A 694 -16.60 -7.15 7.16
CA PRO A 694 -16.41 -8.06 8.27
C PRO A 694 -15.51 -7.40 9.33
N VAL A 695 -15.99 -7.36 10.57
CA VAL A 695 -15.18 -6.97 11.74
C VAL A 695 -14.36 -8.20 12.17
N PRO A 696 -13.04 -8.28 11.90
CA PRO A 696 -12.29 -9.53 12.07
C PRO A 696 -11.85 -9.77 13.52
N MET A 697 -11.64 -8.70 14.29
CA MET A 697 -11.20 -8.74 15.68
C MET A 697 -12.36 -8.94 16.66
N VAL A 698 -12.04 -9.46 17.85
CA VAL A 698 -12.93 -9.44 19.01
C VAL A 698 -13.23 -7.97 19.38
N PHE A 699 -14.51 -7.64 19.51
CA PHE A 699 -14.99 -6.30 19.87
C PHE A 699 -16.04 -6.40 21.01
N PRO A 700 -15.99 -5.53 22.03
CA PRO A 700 -14.91 -4.58 22.31
C PRO A 700 -13.60 -5.30 22.65
N GLY A 701 -12.47 -4.75 22.20
CA GLY A 701 -11.17 -5.35 22.46
C GLY A 701 -10.78 -5.32 23.94
N ASN A 702 -10.06 -6.35 24.40
CA ASN A 702 -9.50 -6.39 25.74
C ASN A 702 -8.45 -5.28 25.92
N VAL A 703 -8.45 -4.60 27.06
CA VAL A 703 -7.32 -3.74 27.46
C VAL A 703 -6.05 -4.58 27.64
N TYR A 704 -4.88 -3.99 27.40
CA TYR A 704 -3.61 -4.66 27.66
C TYR A 704 -3.43 -4.97 29.16
N GLY A 705 -3.70 -3.99 30.03
CA GLY A 705 -3.37 -4.12 31.46
C GLY A 705 -1.87 -4.31 31.66
N SER A 706 -1.46 -5.44 32.24
CA SER A 706 -0.06 -5.84 32.35
C SER A 706 0.52 -6.53 31.10
N LYS A 707 -0.27 -6.75 30.05
CA LYS A 707 0.21 -7.37 28.80
C LYS A 707 1.20 -6.48 28.04
N ARG A 708 2.20 -7.13 27.46
CA ARG A 708 3.20 -6.57 26.56
C ARG A 708 2.70 -6.63 25.09
N PRO A 709 2.97 -5.64 24.23
CA PRO A 709 2.82 -5.82 22.78
C PRO A 709 3.72 -6.96 22.27
N TRP A 710 3.38 -7.52 21.11
CA TRP A 710 4.35 -8.28 20.33
C TRP A 710 5.48 -7.37 19.80
N TYR A 711 6.73 -7.82 19.87
CA TYR A 711 7.88 -7.15 19.26
C TYR A 711 8.64 -8.15 18.39
N TYR A 712 8.61 -7.95 17.08
CA TYR A 712 9.20 -8.88 16.10
C TYR A 712 10.72 -9.05 16.27
N SER A 713 11.42 -8.02 16.72
CA SER A 713 12.89 -7.98 16.83
C SER A 713 13.46 -8.71 18.05
N GLU A 714 12.61 -9.33 18.88
CA GLU A 714 13.01 -10.06 20.09
C GLU A 714 12.87 -11.58 19.94
N TYR A 715 12.53 -12.05 18.74
CA TYR A 715 12.35 -13.45 18.37
C TYR A 715 13.02 -13.72 17.00
N PRO A 716 13.53 -14.93 16.74
CA PRO A 716 14.18 -15.30 15.48
C PRO A 716 13.17 -15.60 14.34
#